data_AF-A0A923IG37-F1
#
_entry.id   AF-A0A923IG37-F1
#
_cell.length_a   1.000
_cell.length_b   1.000
_cell.length_c   1.000
_cell.angle_alpha   90.00
_cell.angle_beta   90.00
_cell.angle_gamma   90.00
#
_symmetry.space_group_name_H-M   'P 1'
#
loop_
_entity.id
_entity.type
_entity.pdbx_description
1 polymer ?
#
loop_
_entity_poly.entity_id
_entity_poly.type
_entity_poly.pdbx_seq_one_letter_code
_entity_poly.pdbx_strand_id
1 'polypeptide(L)'
;MRQPISRLLFDRNDQQLLVMLDDVFGKAKSSKSLKNLLNPYLHPHGIKELAAPPGLRLAVAMLNFLDSLEVGMAHERVSALRSAREEVLSATCGPLRNNTARVLLQIMKELVRTRDDRRRQLELAHDFRTARSGKPRVIRALLRRYHLLEMPEAWNQIAFDDHVHDANTKGRKSPTHLVMDAWIKGIRHLTVVYYNYIEPEAAAELLEAAGIMGMTIRIGLSLHARFRNRFVPFIWVPVGFADTGDFLNFLAEEPVKDLMAQGRQVSAYRAACVLKAMEAFNHRHRPLIEGAFDVKIPLLEEAAFLSFVGAGQVSNLHLAEFIHLHLFPILQERVAVLREQYFQAPAAERLGIKRLAEEMNALDSEAIVERFLRPACNPDIPDPNIPGNSPDEPDLLKLTPPALIHRIRGIHPSFRITLNPGGLTSADILEILYDCRGMITHLEVFNLKDYASGKSVITPEINELQLALNEGNVIVLKRAILGIIDQQEACADRPPDQIRKLRDILRDISGLKSYYKQAPLRARIGSDSTGRSHHLQGMGLAILETLPPRAQQEIHQAAVPYGELIPIVTRAYLRETYIPRRSGGALLNTLYRLARSLPGMHLFGQRRREEWVKQNYSTFMKAPGNIATLSAVREERRDTLTLEEPAPPSYPRFSWKYLNSHLKTSLKVAFGFIPAFLTFYLSKDWWVLAYGGAFIWFGITGLRNVIQSVMGGGGLRRTTLLHWKDYVSWERLADSLMFTGFSVPLLDYFTKTLLLEGMLGITTASNPVVLYAVIAIVNGLYLSGHNVLRGLQRAAIVGSGFRSILSIPIAVVLNAGIGTILTLAGISGVNNILQQWAAVISKLASDSVAAVIEGLADRFDNLRMRARDYAAKLPQVFDAYARLELLFPEEDVLSMQAAPAATVRTACREAKNLEKIMIINALDLMYFWMYQPRAQNILQDRLRKLSVEERKILLHSQFMLLRRQDIEQMFRDGLIGRNYERALAFYKDRHLEYLSAMKKMMAS
;
A
#
# COMPACT_ATOMS: atom_id res chain seq x y z
N MET A 1 -21.13 -30.28 19.60
CA MET A 1 -20.13 -30.02 20.66
C MET A 1 -18.96 -29.12 20.21
N ARG A 2 -19.18 -27.85 19.79
CA ARG A 2 -18.10 -26.98 19.24
C ARG A 2 -17.76 -25.70 20.03
N GLN A 3 -18.48 -25.39 21.12
CA GLN A 3 -18.34 -24.10 21.81
C GLN A 3 -17.13 -23.92 22.78
N PRO A 4 -16.62 -24.93 23.54
CA PRO A 4 -15.62 -24.64 24.58
C PRO A 4 -14.23 -24.26 24.04
N ILE A 5 -13.82 -24.82 22.89
CA ILE A 5 -12.52 -24.51 22.26
C ILE A 5 -12.49 -23.07 21.72
N SER A 6 -13.64 -22.53 21.30
CA SER A 6 -13.79 -21.14 20.82
C SER A 6 -13.67 -20.06 21.90
N ARG A 7 -13.69 -20.43 23.19
CA ARG A 7 -13.43 -19.50 24.30
C ARG A 7 -11.95 -19.43 24.68
N LEU A 8 -11.20 -20.50 24.40
CA LEU A 8 -9.75 -20.58 24.63
C LEU A 8 -8.98 -19.91 23.47
N LEU A 9 -9.48 -20.10 22.24
CA LEU A 9 -8.93 -19.52 21.01
C LEU A 9 -9.80 -18.33 20.58
N PHE A 10 -9.18 -17.24 20.11
CA PHE A 10 -9.80 -15.98 19.67
C PHE A 10 -10.41 -15.10 20.78
N ASP A 11 -10.48 -13.80 20.52
CA ASP A 11 -11.05 -12.83 21.45
C ASP A 11 -12.54 -12.59 21.16
N ARG A 12 -13.29 -12.13 22.18
CA ARG A 12 -14.68 -11.68 22.00
C ARG A 12 -14.78 -10.57 20.94
N ASN A 13 -13.76 -9.73 20.86
CA ASN A 13 -13.69 -8.66 19.85
C ASN A 13 -13.52 -9.21 18.43
N ASP A 14 -12.86 -10.36 18.26
CA ASP A 14 -12.71 -11.01 16.95
C ASP A 14 -14.08 -11.52 16.46
N GLN A 15 -14.89 -12.07 17.38
CA GLN A 15 -16.28 -12.48 17.08
C GLN A 15 -17.20 -11.28 16.82
N GLN A 16 -17.08 -10.21 17.61
CA GLN A 16 -17.85 -8.98 17.39
C GLN A 16 -17.56 -8.37 16.03
N LEU A 17 -16.29 -8.37 15.60
CA LEU A 17 -15.92 -7.93 14.27
C LEU A 17 -16.67 -8.74 13.21
N LEU A 18 -16.69 -10.08 13.31
CA LEU A 18 -17.43 -10.91 12.36
C LEU A 18 -18.94 -10.66 12.37
N VAL A 19 -19.56 -10.51 13.53
CA VAL A 19 -21.00 -10.17 13.61
C VAL A 19 -21.28 -8.84 12.94
N MET A 20 -20.41 -7.84 13.16
CA MET A 20 -20.53 -6.53 12.50
C MET A 20 -20.33 -6.63 10.99
N LEU A 21 -19.43 -7.50 10.53
CA LEU A 21 -19.22 -7.76 9.10
C LEU A 21 -20.47 -8.43 8.50
N ASP A 22 -21.02 -9.46 9.15
CA ASP A 22 -22.26 -10.13 8.73
C ASP A 22 -23.45 -9.15 8.67
N ASP A 23 -23.55 -8.22 9.63
CA ASP A 23 -24.58 -7.18 9.67
C ASP A 23 -24.45 -6.16 8.52
N VAL A 24 -23.22 -5.85 8.11
CA VAL A 24 -22.94 -4.98 6.96
C VAL A 24 -23.29 -5.69 5.66
N PHE A 25 -22.99 -6.99 5.53
CA PHE A 25 -23.34 -7.79 4.35
C PHE A 25 -24.84 -8.10 4.25
N GLY A 26 -25.55 -8.31 5.36
CA GLY A 26 -26.91 -8.85 5.36
C GLY A 26 -28.06 -7.82 5.31
N LYS A 27 -27.81 -6.52 5.53
CA LYS A 27 -28.89 -5.52 5.65
C LYS A 27 -28.61 -4.22 4.89
N ALA A 28 -29.16 -4.10 3.67
CA ALA A 28 -29.17 -2.87 2.87
C ALA A 28 -29.67 -1.62 3.65
N LYS A 29 -30.56 -1.79 4.64
CA LYS A 29 -31.12 -0.69 5.47
C LYS A 29 -30.29 -0.29 6.70
N SER A 30 -29.35 -1.10 7.21
CA SER A 30 -28.45 -0.70 8.32
C SER A 30 -27.30 0.20 7.84
N SER A 31 -27.04 0.16 6.53
CA SER A 31 -25.93 0.84 5.84
C SER A 31 -25.92 2.36 6.02
N LYS A 32 -27.08 3.04 6.09
CA LYS A 32 -27.14 4.51 6.09
C LYS A 32 -26.48 5.14 7.33
N SER A 33 -26.68 4.56 8.52
CA SER A 33 -26.08 5.07 9.76
C SER A 33 -24.57 4.83 9.84
N LEU A 34 -24.07 3.74 9.26
CA LEU A 34 -22.63 3.42 9.25
C LEU A 34 -21.91 4.15 8.11
N LYS A 35 -22.57 4.37 6.97
CA LYS A 35 -22.07 5.20 5.86
C LYS A 35 -21.85 6.66 6.30
N ASN A 36 -22.70 7.20 7.19
CA ASN A 36 -22.49 8.56 7.70
C ASN A 36 -21.18 8.71 8.51
N LEU A 37 -20.69 7.65 9.17
CA LEU A 37 -19.36 7.67 9.83
C LEU A 37 -18.18 7.79 8.84
N LEU A 38 -18.43 7.45 7.58
CA LEU A 38 -17.48 7.53 6.47
C LEU A 38 -17.58 8.85 5.71
N ASN A 39 -18.23 9.88 6.29
CA ASN A 39 -18.22 11.21 5.69
C ASN A 39 -16.75 11.66 5.47
N PRO A 40 -16.35 12.05 4.25
CA PRO A 40 -14.95 12.39 3.91
C PRO A 40 -14.44 13.62 4.66
N TYR A 41 -15.34 14.44 5.20
CA TYR A 41 -14.97 15.59 6.02
C TYR A 41 -14.83 15.24 7.50
N LEU A 42 -15.18 14.03 7.97
CA LEU A 42 -14.95 13.62 9.35
C LEU A 42 -13.58 12.95 9.50
N HIS A 43 -12.67 13.60 10.24
CA HIS A 43 -11.34 13.08 10.44
C HIS A 43 -11.35 11.79 11.30
N PRO A 44 -10.56 10.76 10.98
CA PRO A 44 -10.47 9.53 11.76
C PRO A 44 -10.17 9.77 13.25
N HIS A 45 -9.19 10.59 13.58
CA HIS A 45 -8.91 10.98 14.98
C HIS A 45 -9.83 12.09 15.54
N GLY A 46 -10.92 12.40 14.84
CA GLY A 46 -11.86 13.48 15.14
C GLY A 46 -13.03 13.06 16.02
N ILE A 47 -14.09 13.86 16.02
CA ILE A 47 -15.23 13.72 16.94
C ILE A 47 -15.93 12.35 16.84
N LYS A 48 -15.84 11.70 15.67
CA LYS A 48 -16.41 10.36 15.45
C LYS A 48 -15.71 9.24 16.25
N GLU A 49 -14.60 9.48 16.93
CA GLU A 49 -14.04 8.53 17.91
C GLU A 49 -14.97 8.30 19.11
N LEU A 50 -15.79 9.30 19.47
CA LEU A 50 -16.77 9.17 20.55
C LEU A 50 -17.97 8.29 20.18
N ALA A 51 -18.21 8.08 18.88
CA ALA A 51 -19.33 7.30 18.35
C ALA A 51 -18.97 5.83 18.10
N ALA A 52 -17.77 5.57 17.59
CA ALA A 52 -17.33 4.22 17.21
C ALA A 52 -15.82 4.01 17.43
N PRO A 53 -15.41 2.81 17.90
CA PRO A 53 -14.00 2.51 18.09
C PRO A 53 -13.24 2.44 16.75
N PRO A 54 -11.95 2.81 16.70
CA PRO A 54 -11.18 2.89 15.46
C PRO A 54 -11.15 1.59 14.65
N GLY A 55 -11.12 0.43 15.34
CA GLY A 55 -11.11 -0.87 14.67
C GLY A 55 -12.39 -1.17 13.88
N LEU A 56 -13.54 -0.72 14.39
CA LEU A 56 -14.82 -0.90 13.72
C LEU A 56 -14.93 -0.01 12.49
N ARG A 57 -14.60 1.27 12.63
CA ARG A 57 -14.65 2.23 11.51
C ARG A 57 -13.74 1.81 10.37
N LEU A 58 -12.54 1.32 10.71
CA LEU A 58 -11.60 0.79 9.73
C LEU A 58 -12.21 -0.39 8.94
N ALA A 59 -12.81 -1.35 9.64
CA ALA A 59 -13.44 -2.50 9.00
C ALA A 59 -14.63 -2.10 8.12
N VAL A 60 -15.50 -1.21 8.62
CA VAL A 60 -16.65 -0.68 7.87
C VAL A 60 -16.20 0.10 6.62
N ALA A 61 -15.17 0.94 6.75
CA ALA A 61 -14.63 1.70 5.62
C ALA A 61 -14.08 0.79 4.53
N MET A 62 -13.32 -0.25 4.91
CA MET A 62 -12.80 -1.22 3.95
C MET A 62 -13.91 -2.08 3.34
N LEU A 63 -14.90 -2.51 4.11
CA LEU A 63 -16.03 -3.27 3.58
C LEU A 63 -16.85 -2.46 2.59
N ASN A 64 -17.23 -1.24 2.96
CA ASN A 64 -17.96 -0.35 2.06
C ASN A 64 -17.18 -0.10 0.76
N PHE A 65 -15.85 -0.02 0.87
CA PHE A 65 -15.00 0.06 -0.31
C PHE A 65 -15.03 -1.22 -1.15
N LEU A 66 -14.81 -2.40 -0.56
CA LEU A 66 -14.83 -3.66 -1.30
C LEU A 66 -16.20 -3.96 -1.94
N ASP A 67 -17.30 -3.65 -1.25
CA ASP A 67 -18.67 -3.76 -1.78
C ASP A 67 -18.89 -2.78 -2.96
N SER A 68 -18.39 -1.54 -2.84
CA SER A 68 -18.46 -0.59 -3.95
C SER A 68 -17.68 -1.04 -5.19
N LEU A 69 -16.65 -1.87 -5.03
CA LEU A 69 -15.91 -2.42 -6.18
C LEU A 69 -16.71 -3.48 -6.94
N GLU A 70 -17.66 -4.16 -6.29
CA GLU A 70 -18.50 -5.20 -6.90
C GLU A 70 -19.76 -4.59 -7.56
N VAL A 71 -20.41 -3.61 -6.92
CA VAL A 71 -21.74 -3.11 -7.33
C VAL A 71 -21.81 -1.58 -7.49
N GLY A 72 -20.85 -0.82 -6.95
CA GLY A 72 -20.92 0.64 -6.88
C GLY A 72 -20.54 1.36 -8.17
N MET A 73 -21.06 2.58 -8.36
CA MET A 73 -20.70 3.46 -9.49
C MET A 73 -19.31 4.10 -9.29
N ALA A 74 -18.70 4.64 -10.35
CA ALA A 74 -17.35 5.21 -10.32
C ALA A 74 -17.12 6.23 -9.18
N HIS A 75 -18.04 7.19 -9.01
CA HIS A 75 -17.95 8.19 -7.96
C HIS A 75 -18.07 7.60 -6.53
N GLU A 76 -18.90 6.56 -6.36
CA GLU A 76 -19.05 5.86 -5.09
C GLU A 76 -17.77 5.08 -4.74
N ARG A 77 -17.16 4.41 -5.73
CA ARG A 77 -15.88 3.70 -5.60
C ARG A 77 -14.76 4.63 -5.15
N VAL A 78 -14.61 5.77 -5.80
CA VAL A 78 -13.57 6.77 -5.49
C VAL A 78 -13.78 7.37 -4.09
N SER A 79 -15.03 7.70 -3.73
CA SER A 79 -15.37 8.21 -2.39
C SER A 79 -15.09 7.18 -1.29
N ALA A 80 -15.45 5.92 -1.53
CA ALA A 80 -15.18 4.83 -0.61
C ALA A 80 -13.68 4.54 -0.48
N LEU A 81 -12.89 4.64 -1.56
CA LEU A 81 -11.43 4.51 -1.54
C LEU A 81 -10.80 5.60 -0.67
N ARG A 82 -11.23 6.85 -0.82
CA ARG A 82 -10.74 7.99 -0.02
C ARG A 82 -10.96 7.72 1.47
N SER A 83 -12.18 7.34 1.83
CA SER A 83 -12.57 7.04 3.21
C SER A 83 -11.79 5.86 3.79
N ALA A 84 -11.64 4.78 3.02
CA ALA A 84 -10.86 3.61 3.42
C ALA A 84 -9.38 3.96 3.62
N ARG A 85 -8.76 4.69 2.68
CA ARG A 85 -7.36 5.12 2.78
C ARG A 85 -7.13 5.96 4.04
N GLU A 86 -8.00 6.93 4.30
CA GLU A 86 -7.85 7.82 5.46
C GLU A 86 -7.94 7.07 6.78
N GLU A 87 -8.93 6.18 6.94
CA GLU A 87 -9.04 5.33 8.14
C GLU A 87 -7.83 4.40 8.29
N VAL A 88 -7.38 3.76 7.20
CA VAL A 88 -6.21 2.86 7.22
C VAL A 88 -4.93 3.58 7.63
N LEU A 89 -4.62 4.69 6.96
CA LEU A 89 -3.38 5.42 7.23
C LEU A 89 -3.40 6.12 8.59
N SER A 90 -4.58 6.43 9.13
CA SER A 90 -4.71 7.01 10.47
C SER A 90 -4.61 5.94 11.56
N ALA A 91 -5.21 4.76 11.35
CA ALA A 91 -5.18 3.66 12.30
C ALA A 91 -3.80 2.97 12.40
N THR A 92 -2.95 3.12 11.38
CA THR A 92 -1.63 2.48 11.33
C THR A 92 -0.58 3.31 12.09
N CYS A 93 -0.09 2.73 13.19
CA CYS A 93 0.94 3.31 14.05
C CYS A 93 2.26 2.52 13.94
N GLY A 94 3.37 3.16 14.33
CA GLY A 94 4.67 2.49 14.46
C GLY A 94 5.62 2.67 13.26
N PRO A 95 6.75 1.96 13.27
CA PRO A 95 7.84 2.19 12.31
C PRO A 95 7.57 1.62 10.92
N LEU A 96 6.60 0.71 10.75
CA LEU A 96 6.22 0.10 9.47
C LEU A 96 4.79 0.49 9.05
N ARG A 97 4.48 1.79 9.04
CA ARG A 97 3.12 2.30 8.83
C ARG A 97 2.54 1.90 7.48
N ASN A 98 3.26 2.17 6.38
CA ASN A 98 2.77 1.90 5.03
C ASN A 98 2.66 0.39 4.79
N ASN A 99 3.65 -0.38 5.26
CA ASN A 99 3.56 -1.84 5.16
C ASN A 99 2.43 -2.44 5.99
N THR A 100 2.13 -1.87 7.17
CA THR A 100 0.98 -2.29 7.98
C THR A 100 -0.34 -2.03 7.25
N ALA A 101 -0.46 -0.86 6.61
CA ALA A 101 -1.65 -0.50 5.84
C ALA A 101 -1.90 -1.47 4.67
N ARG A 102 -0.84 -1.84 3.93
CA ARG A 102 -0.91 -2.85 2.86
C ARG A 102 -1.40 -4.19 3.36
N VAL A 103 -0.86 -4.66 4.50
CA VAL A 103 -1.26 -5.93 5.12
C VAL A 103 -2.72 -5.90 5.58
N LEU A 104 -3.18 -4.80 6.18
CA LEU A 104 -4.57 -4.67 6.63
C LEU A 104 -5.56 -4.74 5.46
N LEU A 105 -5.27 -4.05 4.34
CA LEU A 105 -6.09 -4.12 3.13
C LEU A 105 -6.12 -5.53 2.54
N GLN A 106 -4.95 -6.21 2.50
CA GLN A 106 -4.86 -7.58 2.00
C GLN A 106 -5.65 -8.57 2.88
N ILE A 107 -5.57 -8.45 4.21
CA ILE A 107 -6.35 -9.31 5.12
C ILE A 107 -7.85 -9.10 4.91
N MET A 108 -8.30 -7.86 4.74
CA MET A 108 -9.72 -7.58 4.53
C MET A 108 -10.22 -8.16 3.21
N LYS A 109 -9.43 -8.05 2.13
CA LYS A 109 -9.73 -8.69 0.84
C LYS A 109 -9.92 -10.20 0.98
N GLU A 110 -9.05 -10.86 1.75
CA GLU A 110 -9.18 -12.30 2.01
C GLU A 110 -10.40 -12.62 2.90
N LEU A 111 -10.73 -11.75 3.86
CA LEU A 111 -11.91 -11.92 4.71
C LEU A 111 -13.20 -11.91 3.89
N VAL A 112 -13.29 -11.00 2.90
CA VAL A 112 -14.42 -10.91 1.97
C VAL A 112 -14.48 -12.10 1.02
N ARG A 113 -13.35 -12.73 0.70
CA ARG A 113 -13.28 -13.92 -0.17
C ARG A 113 -13.67 -15.21 0.54
N THR A 114 -13.35 -15.37 1.83
CA THR A 114 -13.59 -16.61 2.57
C THR A 114 -14.91 -16.59 3.35
N ARG A 115 -16.02 -16.16 2.74
CA ARG A 115 -17.32 -16.04 3.43
C ARG A 115 -17.87 -17.37 3.93
N ASP A 116 -17.62 -18.43 3.18
CA ASP A 116 -18.19 -19.75 3.47
C ASP A 116 -17.45 -20.51 4.59
N ASP A 117 -16.30 -19.99 5.05
CA ASP A 117 -15.50 -20.62 6.11
C ASP A 117 -15.39 -19.74 7.35
N ARG A 118 -16.33 -19.96 8.29
CA ARG A 118 -16.41 -19.18 9.53
C ARG A 118 -15.16 -19.28 10.41
N ARG A 119 -14.47 -20.43 10.40
CA ARG A 119 -13.25 -20.60 11.21
C ARG A 119 -12.11 -19.79 10.60
N ARG A 120 -11.98 -19.81 9.28
CA ARG A 120 -10.99 -19.00 8.57
C ARG A 120 -11.24 -17.50 8.76
N GLN A 121 -12.49 -17.07 8.73
CA GLN A 121 -12.86 -15.68 9.02
C GLN A 121 -12.40 -15.25 10.42
N LEU A 122 -12.54 -16.11 11.45
CA LEU A 122 -12.06 -15.81 12.81
C LEU A 122 -10.53 -15.66 12.86
N GLU A 123 -9.79 -16.52 12.14
CA GLU A 123 -8.33 -16.39 12.02
C GLU A 123 -7.92 -15.06 11.36
N LEU A 124 -8.62 -14.67 10.29
CA LEU A 124 -8.37 -13.42 9.58
C LEU A 124 -8.74 -12.19 10.42
N ALA A 125 -9.84 -12.23 11.16
CA ALA A 125 -10.24 -11.19 12.12
C ALA A 125 -9.17 -11.00 13.21
N HIS A 126 -8.63 -12.11 13.74
CA HIS A 126 -7.54 -12.07 14.69
C HIS A 126 -6.25 -11.50 14.09
N ASP A 127 -5.89 -11.92 12.87
CA ASP A 127 -4.73 -11.40 12.16
C ASP A 127 -4.88 -9.90 11.87
N PHE A 128 -6.07 -9.43 11.52
CA PHE A 128 -6.40 -8.01 11.31
C PHE A 128 -6.15 -7.19 12.58
N ARG A 129 -6.67 -7.65 13.73
CA ARG A 129 -6.46 -6.99 15.02
C ARG A 129 -4.98 -6.98 15.42
N THR A 130 -4.27 -8.09 15.19
CA THR A 130 -2.85 -8.20 15.50
C THR A 130 -2.01 -7.29 14.60
N ALA A 131 -2.32 -7.21 13.31
CA ALA A 131 -1.66 -6.33 12.34
C ALA A 131 -1.82 -4.85 12.72
N ARG A 132 -2.97 -4.43 13.24
CA ARG A 132 -3.20 -3.04 13.70
C ARG A 132 -2.18 -2.56 14.74
N SER A 133 -1.55 -3.46 15.49
CA SER A 133 -0.48 -3.11 16.44
C SER A 133 0.77 -2.51 15.78
N GLY A 134 0.98 -2.72 14.48
CA GLY A 134 2.15 -2.24 13.74
C GLY A 134 3.48 -2.88 14.15
N LYS A 135 3.45 -3.97 14.94
CA LYS A 135 4.66 -4.67 15.42
C LYS A 135 5.46 -5.23 14.23
N PRO A 136 6.72 -4.81 13.99
CA PRO A 136 7.46 -5.15 12.78
C PRO A 136 7.58 -6.65 12.48
N ARG A 137 7.69 -7.49 13.51
CA ARG A 137 7.76 -8.95 13.37
C ARG A 137 6.47 -9.55 12.81
N VAL A 138 5.33 -9.10 13.34
CA VAL A 138 4.01 -9.55 12.88
C VAL A 138 3.78 -9.11 11.44
N ILE A 139 4.05 -7.83 11.15
CA ILE A 139 3.85 -7.28 9.80
C ILE A 139 4.71 -7.99 8.77
N ARG A 140 6.00 -8.23 9.05
CA ARG A 140 6.88 -8.99 8.15
C ARG A 140 6.42 -10.43 7.94
N ALA A 141 5.97 -11.11 8.98
CA ALA A 141 5.42 -12.46 8.85
C ALA A 141 4.16 -12.48 7.98
N LEU A 142 3.28 -11.48 8.12
CA LEU A 142 2.08 -11.34 7.31
C LEU A 142 2.39 -10.93 5.86
N LEU A 143 3.36 -10.04 5.64
CA LEU A 143 3.86 -9.69 4.31
C LEU A 143 4.31 -10.94 3.55
N ARG A 144 5.16 -11.78 4.17
CA ARG A 144 5.61 -13.07 3.61
C ARG A 144 4.45 -14.02 3.31
N ARG A 145 3.52 -14.16 4.25
CA ARG A 145 2.34 -15.02 4.10
C ARG A 145 1.47 -14.62 2.90
N TYR A 146 1.39 -13.33 2.60
CA TYR A 146 0.61 -12.81 1.49
C TYR A 146 1.45 -12.49 0.24
N HIS A 147 2.69 -12.98 0.18
CA HIS A 147 3.59 -12.80 -0.96
C HIS A 147 3.83 -11.32 -1.31
N LEU A 148 3.95 -10.46 -0.29
CA LEU A 148 4.20 -9.03 -0.43
C LEU A 148 5.63 -8.70 0.04
N LEU A 149 6.42 -8.05 -0.82
CA LEU A 149 7.75 -7.56 -0.44
C LEU A 149 7.66 -6.36 0.53
N GLU A 150 8.57 -6.29 1.51
CA GLU A 150 8.71 -5.13 2.40
C GLU A 150 9.16 -3.90 1.58
N MET A 151 8.35 -2.83 1.59
CA MET A 151 8.68 -1.57 0.90
C MET A 151 9.34 -0.58 1.87
N PRO A 152 10.17 0.37 1.42
CA PRO A 152 10.73 1.37 2.31
C PRO A 152 9.62 2.31 2.83
N GLU A 153 9.69 2.67 4.11
CA GLU A 153 8.68 3.54 4.75
C GLU A 153 8.80 5.01 4.34
N ALA A 154 9.97 5.42 3.82
CA ALA A 154 10.13 6.68 3.11
C ALA A 154 9.30 6.73 1.81
N TRP A 155 8.80 5.57 1.35
CA TRP A 155 7.98 5.40 0.16
C TRP A 155 8.61 6.01 -1.10
N ASN A 156 9.93 5.82 -1.23
CA ASN A 156 10.77 6.40 -2.27
C ASN A 156 11.34 5.35 -3.25
N GLN A 157 10.93 4.08 -3.15
CA GLN A 157 11.35 3.02 -4.05
C GLN A 157 10.96 3.30 -5.50
N ILE A 158 11.67 2.68 -6.44
CA ILE A 158 11.30 2.65 -7.86
C ILE A 158 10.58 1.33 -8.12
N ALA A 159 9.26 1.38 -7.91
CA ALA A 159 8.34 0.29 -8.23
C ALA A 159 7.32 0.77 -9.25
N PHE A 160 7.22 0.08 -10.38
CA PHE A 160 6.48 0.54 -11.54
C PHE A 160 5.90 -0.60 -12.37
N ASP A 161 4.97 -0.26 -13.26
CA ASP A 161 4.54 -1.11 -14.36
C ASP A 161 4.14 -0.20 -15.53
N ASP A 162 4.83 -0.33 -16.67
CA ASP A 162 4.64 0.56 -17.81
C ASP A 162 3.55 0.07 -18.79
N HIS A 163 2.90 -1.08 -18.53
CA HIS A 163 1.84 -1.59 -19.40
C HIS A 163 0.87 -2.51 -18.62
N VAL A 164 -0.30 -1.97 -18.25
CA VAL A 164 -1.39 -2.74 -17.62
C VAL A 164 -2.75 -2.35 -18.22
N HIS A 165 -3.76 -3.19 -17.97
CA HIS A 165 -5.12 -2.97 -18.44
C HIS A 165 -6.15 -2.99 -17.30
N ASP A 166 -7.18 -2.17 -17.44
CA ASP A 166 -8.36 -2.14 -16.57
C ASP A 166 -9.60 -2.72 -17.27
N ALA A 167 -10.74 -2.71 -16.57
CA ALA A 167 -12.01 -3.23 -17.06
C ALA A 167 -12.58 -2.53 -18.29
N ASN A 168 -12.13 -1.32 -18.63
CA ASN A 168 -12.59 -0.60 -19.83
C ASN A 168 -11.84 -1.05 -21.10
N THR A 169 -10.85 -1.95 -20.95
CA THR A 169 -10.24 -2.68 -22.08
C THR A 169 -10.37 -4.17 -21.86
N LYS A 170 -9.27 -4.92 -21.78
CA LYS A 170 -9.24 -6.37 -21.58
C LYS A 170 -8.98 -6.76 -20.12
N GLY A 171 -8.86 -5.81 -19.20
CA GLY A 171 -8.65 -6.08 -17.78
C GLY A 171 -9.90 -6.58 -17.08
N ARG A 172 -9.75 -7.20 -15.91
CA ARG A 172 -10.85 -7.65 -15.06
C ARG A 172 -11.34 -6.60 -14.06
N LYS A 173 -10.46 -5.68 -13.67
CA LYS A 173 -10.64 -4.80 -12.50
C LYS A 173 -10.98 -3.39 -12.93
N SER A 174 -11.95 -2.76 -12.27
CA SER A 174 -12.23 -1.33 -12.43
C SER A 174 -10.98 -0.47 -12.16
N PRO A 175 -10.91 0.77 -12.69
CA PRO A 175 -9.78 1.66 -12.43
C PRO A 175 -9.46 1.77 -10.93
N THR A 176 -10.46 2.00 -10.08
CA THR A 176 -10.27 2.13 -8.63
C THR A 176 -9.70 0.85 -8.00
N HIS A 177 -10.19 -0.33 -8.41
CA HIS A 177 -9.67 -1.62 -7.91
C HIS A 177 -8.22 -1.84 -8.36
N LEU A 178 -7.90 -1.54 -9.63
CA LEU A 178 -6.54 -1.64 -10.17
C LEU A 178 -5.56 -0.79 -9.36
N VAL A 179 -5.91 0.47 -9.06
CA VAL A 179 -5.08 1.37 -8.27
C VAL A 179 -4.87 0.83 -6.85
N MET A 180 -5.91 0.34 -6.18
CA MET A 180 -5.75 -0.27 -4.85
C MET A 180 -4.77 -1.44 -4.88
N ASP A 181 -4.95 -2.39 -5.81
CA ASP A 181 -4.10 -3.58 -5.89
C ASP A 181 -2.65 -3.22 -6.22
N ALA A 182 -2.44 -2.21 -7.06
CA ALA A 182 -1.11 -1.71 -7.39
C ALA A 182 -0.43 -1.10 -6.16
N TRP A 183 -1.17 -0.32 -5.37
CA TRP A 183 -0.67 0.25 -4.13
C TRP A 183 -0.37 -0.82 -3.07
N ILE A 184 -1.21 -1.85 -2.93
CA ILE A 184 -0.97 -3.00 -2.03
C ILE A 184 0.33 -3.71 -2.40
N LYS A 185 0.68 -3.81 -3.69
CA LYS A 185 1.97 -4.37 -4.13
C LYS A 185 3.16 -3.43 -3.92
N GLY A 186 2.92 -2.15 -3.63
CA GLY A 186 3.97 -1.15 -3.44
C GLY A 186 4.37 -0.40 -4.71
N ILE A 187 3.59 -0.54 -5.78
CA ILE A 187 3.80 0.16 -7.06
C ILE A 187 3.54 1.66 -6.87
N ARG A 188 4.39 2.50 -7.44
CA ARG A 188 4.29 3.97 -7.38
C ARG A 188 4.01 4.61 -8.73
N HIS A 189 4.43 3.97 -9.82
CA HIS A 189 4.23 4.46 -11.17
C HIS A 189 3.49 3.41 -12.01
N LEU A 190 2.34 3.79 -12.57
CA LEU A 190 1.54 2.88 -13.40
C LEU A 190 1.26 3.55 -14.74
N THR A 191 1.36 2.81 -15.83
CA THR A 191 0.83 3.25 -17.14
C THR A 191 -0.30 2.30 -17.54
N VAL A 192 -1.53 2.82 -17.54
CA VAL A 192 -2.72 2.05 -17.95
C VAL A 192 -2.98 2.32 -19.42
N VAL A 193 -3.02 1.25 -20.22
CA VAL A 193 -3.11 1.33 -21.67
C VAL A 193 -4.53 0.98 -22.12
N TYR A 194 -5.18 1.92 -22.79
CA TYR A 194 -6.50 1.78 -23.38
C TYR A 194 -6.38 1.50 -24.88
N TYR A 195 -7.31 0.73 -25.45
CA TYR A 195 -7.31 0.44 -26.89
C TYR A 195 -8.09 1.51 -27.63
N ASN A 196 -7.44 2.17 -28.58
CA ASN A 196 -8.01 3.14 -29.52
C ASN A 196 -8.65 4.42 -28.95
N TYR A 197 -9.38 4.36 -27.83
CA TYR A 197 -10.06 5.47 -27.17
C TYR A 197 -10.17 5.24 -25.66
N ILE A 198 -10.52 6.30 -24.93
CA ILE A 198 -10.85 6.27 -23.50
C ILE A 198 -12.10 7.11 -23.24
N GLU A 199 -12.99 6.63 -22.37
CA GLU A 199 -14.14 7.43 -21.92
C GLU A 199 -13.73 8.38 -20.79
N PRO A 200 -14.22 9.65 -20.78
CA PRO A 200 -13.85 10.63 -19.76
C PRO A 200 -14.10 10.17 -18.32
N GLU A 201 -15.16 9.40 -18.08
CA GLU A 201 -15.49 8.88 -16.75
C GLU A 201 -14.43 7.88 -16.26
N ALA A 202 -13.91 7.03 -17.15
CA ALA A 202 -12.85 6.07 -16.83
C ALA A 202 -11.53 6.79 -16.54
N ALA A 203 -11.21 7.84 -17.32
CA ALA A 203 -10.05 8.69 -17.09
C ALA A 203 -10.13 9.41 -15.74
N ALA A 204 -11.29 10.01 -15.43
CA ALA A 204 -11.55 10.68 -14.17
C ALA A 204 -11.39 9.72 -12.98
N GLU A 205 -12.05 8.55 -13.03
CA GLU A 205 -11.96 7.53 -11.99
C GLU A 205 -10.50 7.12 -11.72
N LEU A 206 -9.75 6.83 -12.79
CA LEU A 206 -8.36 6.38 -12.69
C LEU A 206 -7.46 7.45 -12.06
N LEU A 207 -7.53 8.69 -12.54
CA LEU A 207 -6.68 9.79 -12.09
C LEU A 207 -7.04 10.24 -10.67
N GLU A 208 -8.33 10.27 -10.31
CA GLU A 208 -8.76 10.56 -8.95
C GLU A 208 -8.33 9.47 -7.96
N ALA A 209 -8.52 8.20 -8.30
CA ALA A 209 -8.05 7.07 -7.48
C ALA A 209 -6.53 7.12 -7.29
N ALA A 210 -5.78 7.44 -8.35
CA ALA A 210 -4.32 7.64 -8.28
C ALA A 210 -3.93 8.77 -7.32
N GLY A 211 -4.58 9.93 -7.45
CA GLY A 211 -4.36 11.09 -6.60
C GLY A 211 -4.66 10.80 -5.14
N ILE A 212 -5.75 10.05 -4.85
CA ILE A 212 -6.06 9.56 -3.52
C ILE A 212 -4.92 8.69 -3.00
N MET A 213 -4.46 7.68 -3.74
CA MET A 213 -3.44 6.75 -3.25
C MET A 213 -2.01 7.30 -3.28
N GLY A 214 -1.80 8.51 -3.81
CA GLY A 214 -0.48 9.12 -3.96
C GLY A 214 0.40 8.38 -4.97
N MET A 215 -0.22 7.83 -6.01
CA MET A 215 0.44 7.13 -7.12
C MET A 215 0.51 8.05 -8.34
N THR A 216 1.55 7.90 -9.15
CA THR A 216 1.65 8.58 -10.43
C THR A 216 1.16 7.64 -11.53
N ILE A 217 0.01 7.96 -12.11
CA ILE A 217 -0.56 7.18 -13.21
C ILE A 217 -0.45 7.96 -14.51
N ARG A 218 -0.21 7.24 -15.61
CA ARG A 218 -0.28 7.76 -16.98
C ARG A 218 -1.31 6.95 -17.75
N ILE A 219 -2.08 7.64 -18.57
CA ILE A 219 -3.03 7.04 -19.50
C ILE A 219 -2.33 6.94 -20.86
N GLY A 220 -2.28 5.74 -21.42
CA GLY A 220 -1.79 5.51 -22.78
C GLY A 220 -2.90 5.01 -23.69
N LEU A 221 -2.89 5.41 -24.95
CA LEU A 221 -3.75 4.86 -26.00
C LEU A 221 -2.91 4.01 -26.94
N SER A 222 -3.28 2.73 -27.07
CA SER A 222 -2.71 1.82 -28.05
C SER A 222 -3.41 2.01 -29.39
N LEU A 223 -2.70 2.61 -30.33
CA LEU A 223 -3.12 2.92 -31.69
C LEU A 223 -2.34 2.06 -32.66
N HIS A 224 -2.97 1.66 -33.76
CA HIS A 224 -2.33 0.80 -34.77
C HIS A 224 -2.12 1.58 -36.05
N ALA A 225 -0.95 1.40 -36.67
CA ALA A 225 -0.65 1.94 -38.00
C ALA A 225 -0.36 0.80 -38.98
N ARG A 226 -0.71 0.98 -40.25
CA ARG A 226 -0.39 0.04 -41.32
C ARG A 226 1.07 0.18 -41.73
N PHE A 227 1.84 -0.89 -41.56
CA PHE A 227 3.21 -1.00 -42.05
C PHE A 227 3.33 -2.26 -42.91
N ARG A 228 3.41 -2.07 -44.23
CA ARG A 228 3.41 -3.16 -45.22
C ARG A 228 2.14 -4.02 -45.05
N ASN A 229 2.30 -5.32 -44.81
CA ASN A 229 1.19 -6.28 -44.67
C ASN A 229 0.86 -6.59 -43.19
N ARG A 230 1.16 -5.68 -42.24
CA ARG A 230 0.82 -5.85 -40.82
C ARG A 230 0.45 -4.53 -40.15
N PHE A 231 -0.26 -4.62 -39.03
CA PHE A 231 -0.47 -3.50 -38.14
C PHE A 231 0.62 -3.43 -37.07
N VAL A 232 1.13 -2.22 -36.84
CA VAL A 232 2.13 -1.93 -35.81
C VAL A 232 1.49 -1.18 -34.66
N PRO A 233 1.55 -1.71 -33.42
CA PRO A 233 1.04 -1.04 -32.25
C PRO A 233 1.99 0.06 -31.73
N PHE A 234 1.41 1.25 -31.53
CA PHE A 234 2.03 2.39 -30.87
C PHE A 234 1.24 2.75 -29.61
N ILE A 235 1.92 3.00 -28.50
CA ILE A 235 1.30 3.51 -27.28
C ILE A 235 1.58 5.01 -27.21
N TRP A 236 0.54 5.82 -27.42
CA TRP A 236 0.58 7.26 -27.24
C TRP A 236 0.21 7.64 -25.80
N VAL A 237 1.10 8.32 -25.11
CA VAL A 237 0.90 8.84 -23.75
C VAL A 237 1.05 10.36 -23.79
N PRO A 238 -0.04 11.14 -23.74
CA PRO A 238 0.03 12.59 -23.60
C PRO A 238 0.62 12.95 -22.22
N VAL A 239 1.40 14.05 -22.15
CA VAL A 239 2.07 14.49 -20.92
C VAL A 239 2.05 16.00 -20.80
N GLY A 240 2.10 16.54 -19.58
CA GLY A 240 2.16 17.99 -19.36
C GLY A 240 1.04 18.54 -18.48
N PHE A 241 0.10 17.69 -18.07
CA PHE A 241 -1.05 18.08 -17.27
C PHE A 241 -0.71 18.32 -15.81
N ALA A 242 -1.28 19.38 -15.22
CA ALA A 242 -1.07 19.75 -13.82
C ALA A 242 -1.93 18.91 -12.87
N ASP A 243 -3.18 18.66 -13.23
CA ASP A 243 -4.15 17.91 -12.43
C ASP A 243 -5.13 17.11 -13.30
N THR A 244 -6.09 16.44 -12.64
CA THR A 244 -7.13 15.65 -13.32
C THR A 244 -8.03 16.52 -14.19
N GLY A 245 -8.36 17.74 -13.76
CA GLY A 245 -9.26 18.64 -14.48
C GLY A 245 -8.66 19.09 -15.81
N ASP A 246 -7.37 19.44 -15.79
CA ASP A 246 -6.59 19.79 -16.98
C ASP A 246 -6.59 18.67 -18.03
N PHE A 247 -6.43 17.42 -17.59
CA PHE A 247 -6.52 16.26 -18.49
C PHE A 247 -7.92 16.04 -19.07
N LEU A 248 -8.98 16.23 -18.27
CA LEU A 248 -10.36 16.09 -18.74
C LEU A 248 -10.75 17.19 -19.73
N ASN A 249 -10.26 18.42 -19.51
CA ASN A 249 -10.42 19.52 -20.47
C ASN A 249 -9.75 19.19 -21.80
N PHE A 250 -8.55 18.61 -21.75
CA PHE A 250 -7.87 18.11 -22.95
C PHE A 250 -8.70 17.05 -23.70
N LEU A 251 -9.31 16.09 -22.99
CA LEU A 251 -10.22 15.12 -23.64
C LEU A 251 -11.47 15.77 -24.27
N ALA A 252 -11.85 16.96 -23.79
CA ALA A 252 -12.99 17.72 -24.31
C ALA A 252 -12.64 18.62 -25.52
N GLU A 253 -11.39 18.71 -25.94
CA GLU A 253 -10.98 19.43 -27.15
C GLU A 253 -11.44 18.72 -28.42
N GLU A 254 -11.91 19.47 -29.42
CA GLU A 254 -12.45 18.91 -30.67
C GLU A 254 -11.48 17.97 -31.42
N PRO A 255 -10.18 18.30 -31.62
CA PRO A 255 -9.25 17.38 -32.27
C PRO A 255 -9.08 16.05 -31.53
N VAL A 256 -9.23 16.06 -30.20
CA VAL A 256 -9.14 14.85 -29.36
C VAL A 256 -10.44 14.04 -29.45
N LYS A 257 -11.60 14.70 -29.40
CA LYS A 257 -12.91 14.04 -29.60
C LYS A 257 -12.99 13.34 -30.96
N ASP A 258 -12.49 13.98 -32.01
CA ASP A 258 -12.43 13.39 -33.35
C ASP A 258 -11.56 12.13 -33.38
N LEU A 259 -10.40 12.17 -32.73
CA LEU A 259 -9.54 10.98 -32.60
C LEU A 259 -10.23 9.88 -31.79
N MET A 260 -10.93 10.20 -30.70
CA MET A 260 -11.66 9.23 -29.89
C MET A 260 -12.83 8.61 -30.68
N ALA A 261 -13.56 9.41 -31.48
CA ALA A 261 -14.63 8.93 -32.33
C ALA A 261 -14.14 7.94 -33.39
N GLN A 262 -13.00 8.23 -34.02
CA GLN A 262 -12.36 7.29 -34.95
C GLN A 262 -11.82 6.05 -34.24
N GLY A 263 -11.28 6.22 -33.03
CA GLY A 263 -10.89 5.09 -32.17
C GLY A 263 -12.06 4.16 -31.85
N ARG A 264 -13.25 4.71 -31.58
CA ARG A 264 -14.49 3.93 -31.40
C ARG A 264 -14.87 3.14 -32.66
N GLN A 265 -14.72 3.71 -33.85
CA GLN A 265 -14.94 3.00 -35.11
C GLN A 265 -13.98 1.80 -35.27
N VAL A 266 -12.70 1.97 -34.93
CA VAL A 266 -11.71 0.88 -34.94
C VAL A 266 -12.10 -0.22 -33.96
N SER A 267 -12.50 0.13 -32.74
CA SER A 267 -12.93 -0.86 -31.75
C SER A 267 -14.23 -1.56 -32.17
N ALA A 268 -15.18 -0.86 -32.81
CA ALA A 268 -16.41 -1.47 -33.34
C ALA A 268 -16.13 -2.45 -34.49
N TYR A 269 -15.22 -2.08 -35.41
CA TYR A 269 -14.76 -2.97 -36.48
C TYR A 269 -14.15 -4.26 -35.92
N ARG A 270 -13.29 -4.16 -34.90
CA ARG A 270 -12.71 -5.33 -34.23
C ARG A 270 -13.75 -6.15 -33.47
N ALA A 271 -14.70 -5.50 -32.80
CA ALA A 271 -15.80 -6.17 -32.09
C ALA A 271 -16.64 -7.03 -33.05
N ALA A 272 -16.94 -6.54 -34.24
CA ALA A 272 -17.67 -7.29 -35.26
C ALA A 272 -16.95 -8.59 -35.67
N CYS A 273 -15.61 -8.58 -35.78
CA CYS A 273 -14.83 -9.80 -36.04
C CYS A 273 -14.95 -10.82 -34.88
N VAL A 274 -14.96 -10.35 -33.63
CA VAL A 274 -15.11 -11.23 -32.45
C VAL A 274 -16.51 -11.85 -32.39
N LEU A 275 -17.55 -11.09 -32.73
CA LEU A 275 -18.92 -11.60 -32.79
C LEU A 275 -19.08 -12.69 -33.86
N LYS A 276 -18.46 -12.51 -35.04
CA LYS A 276 -18.36 -13.59 -36.05
C LYS A 276 -17.63 -14.82 -35.53
N ALA A 277 -16.58 -14.64 -34.72
CA ALA A 277 -15.87 -15.76 -34.10
C ALA A 277 -16.74 -16.49 -33.05
N MET A 278 -17.64 -15.79 -32.36
CA MET A 278 -18.62 -16.39 -31.46
C MET A 278 -19.66 -17.22 -32.24
N GLU A 279 -20.16 -16.70 -33.36
CA GLU A 279 -21.05 -17.47 -34.26
C GLU A 279 -20.35 -18.74 -34.78
N ALA A 280 -19.10 -18.60 -35.25
CA ALA A 280 -18.30 -19.74 -35.67
C ALA A 280 -18.08 -20.74 -34.53
N PHE A 281 -17.88 -20.28 -33.30
CA PHE A 281 -17.81 -21.14 -32.13
C PHE A 281 -19.13 -21.91 -31.92
N ASN A 282 -20.28 -21.23 -31.93
CA ASN A 282 -21.59 -21.84 -31.74
C ASN A 282 -21.92 -22.95 -32.76
N HIS A 283 -21.51 -22.75 -34.03
CA HIS A 283 -21.82 -23.67 -35.13
C HIS A 283 -20.76 -24.76 -35.36
N ARG A 284 -19.47 -24.44 -35.23
CA ARG A 284 -18.35 -25.34 -35.58
C ARG A 284 -17.70 -25.97 -34.36
N HIS A 285 -17.32 -25.16 -33.38
CA HIS A 285 -16.47 -25.62 -32.27
C HIS A 285 -17.25 -26.20 -31.10
N ARG A 286 -18.44 -25.66 -30.81
CA ARG A 286 -19.34 -26.16 -29.76
C ARG A 286 -19.69 -27.64 -29.97
N PRO A 287 -20.14 -28.12 -31.15
CA PRO A 287 -20.41 -29.55 -31.36
C PRO A 287 -19.20 -30.46 -31.17
N LEU A 288 -17.98 -29.96 -31.46
CA LEU A 288 -16.74 -30.73 -31.24
C LEU A 288 -16.46 -30.95 -29.75
N ILE A 289 -16.69 -29.92 -28.93
CA ILE A 289 -16.54 -30.02 -27.46
C ILE A 289 -17.64 -30.91 -26.87
N GLU A 290 -18.88 -30.76 -27.35
CA GLU A 290 -20.00 -31.62 -26.96
C GLU A 290 -19.69 -33.10 -27.22
N GLY A 291 -19.15 -33.42 -28.41
CA GLY A 291 -18.75 -34.78 -28.78
C GLY A 291 -17.52 -35.30 -28.01
N ALA A 292 -16.54 -34.45 -27.73
CA ALA A 292 -15.32 -34.86 -27.02
C ALA A 292 -15.55 -35.17 -25.54
N PHE A 293 -16.45 -34.43 -24.89
CA PHE A 293 -16.69 -34.55 -23.45
C PHE A 293 -18.03 -35.18 -23.07
N ASP A 294 -18.88 -35.48 -24.06
CA ASP A 294 -20.23 -36.02 -23.88
C ASP A 294 -21.05 -35.11 -22.96
N VAL A 295 -21.13 -33.84 -23.35
CA VAL A 295 -21.84 -32.76 -22.66
C VAL A 295 -22.72 -31.99 -23.63
N LYS A 296 -23.72 -31.28 -23.12
CA LYS A 296 -24.59 -30.40 -23.92
C LYS A 296 -24.37 -28.95 -23.53
N ILE A 297 -23.91 -28.13 -24.46
CA ILE A 297 -23.52 -26.74 -24.23
C ILE A 297 -24.61 -25.83 -24.83
N PRO A 298 -25.19 -24.89 -24.06
CA PRO A 298 -26.18 -23.96 -24.60
C PRO A 298 -25.58 -23.05 -25.69
N LEU A 299 -26.44 -22.54 -26.58
CA LEU A 299 -26.03 -21.51 -27.54
C LEU A 299 -25.67 -20.23 -26.82
N LEU A 300 -24.56 -19.62 -27.20
CA LEU A 300 -24.11 -18.35 -26.65
C LEU A 300 -24.81 -17.20 -27.37
N GLU A 301 -25.58 -16.40 -26.62
CA GLU A 301 -26.31 -15.25 -27.15
C GLU A 301 -25.44 -13.99 -27.16
N GLU A 302 -25.56 -13.19 -28.23
CA GLU A 302 -24.82 -11.94 -28.38
C GLU A 302 -25.15 -10.91 -27.29
N ALA A 303 -26.42 -10.72 -26.97
CA ALA A 303 -26.85 -9.76 -25.94
C ALA A 303 -26.27 -10.11 -24.56
N ALA A 304 -26.23 -11.40 -24.22
CA ALA A 304 -25.63 -11.89 -22.99
C ALA A 304 -24.12 -11.66 -22.97
N PHE A 305 -23.43 -11.90 -24.09
CA PHE A 305 -21.99 -11.64 -24.21
C PHE A 305 -21.65 -10.15 -24.08
N LEU A 306 -22.38 -9.26 -24.75
CA LEU A 306 -22.17 -7.82 -24.65
C LEU A 306 -22.45 -7.31 -23.22
N SER A 307 -23.49 -7.84 -22.56
CA SER A 307 -23.75 -7.53 -21.15
C SER A 307 -22.64 -8.03 -20.22
N PHE A 308 -22.01 -9.17 -20.53
CA PHE A 308 -20.86 -9.69 -19.78
C PHE A 308 -19.62 -8.80 -19.91
N VAL A 309 -19.37 -8.27 -21.12
CA VAL A 309 -18.26 -7.32 -21.36
C VAL A 309 -18.52 -5.98 -20.64
N GLY A 310 -19.77 -5.52 -20.59
CA GLY A 310 -20.17 -4.31 -19.88
C GLY A 310 -19.52 -3.05 -20.48
N ALA A 311 -18.80 -2.28 -19.66
CA ALA A 311 -18.07 -1.08 -20.09
C ALA A 311 -16.73 -1.38 -20.79
N GLY A 312 -16.35 -2.66 -20.89
CA GLY A 312 -15.11 -3.10 -21.54
C GLY A 312 -15.17 -3.06 -23.07
N GLN A 313 -14.00 -3.17 -23.70
CA GLN A 313 -13.91 -3.33 -25.14
C GLN A 313 -13.88 -4.81 -25.53
N VAL A 314 -14.75 -5.22 -26.46
CA VAL A 314 -14.89 -6.60 -26.92
C VAL A 314 -13.54 -7.15 -27.40
N SER A 315 -13.19 -8.36 -26.97
CA SER A 315 -11.93 -9.03 -27.32
C SER A 315 -12.08 -10.56 -27.29
N ASN A 316 -11.20 -11.28 -27.98
CA ASN A 316 -11.16 -12.75 -27.93
C ASN A 316 -10.96 -13.30 -26.52
N LEU A 317 -10.28 -12.54 -25.64
CA LEU A 317 -10.12 -12.94 -24.24
C LEU A 317 -11.46 -12.93 -23.50
N HIS A 318 -12.28 -11.90 -23.71
CA HIS A 318 -13.62 -11.85 -23.13
C HIS A 318 -14.51 -12.98 -23.65
N LEU A 319 -14.44 -13.26 -24.96
CA LEU A 319 -15.20 -14.34 -25.55
C LEU A 319 -14.80 -15.70 -24.95
N ALA A 320 -13.50 -15.96 -24.78
CA ALA A 320 -13.02 -17.19 -24.17
C ALA A 320 -13.44 -17.36 -22.72
N GLU A 321 -13.42 -16.29 -21.92
CA GLU A 321 -13.91 -16.32 -20.54
C GLU A 321 -15.42 -16.51 -20.48
N PHE A 322 -16.18 -15.89 -21.38
CA PHE A 322 -17.62 -16.08 -21.48
C PHE A 322 -17.95 -17.53 -21.82
N ILE A 323 -17.25 -18.12 -22.81
CA ILE A 323 -17.34 -19.56 -23.12
C ILE A 323 -17.02 -20.40 -21.89
N HIS A 324 -15.90 -20.13 -21.21
CA HIS A 324 -15.49 -20.87 -20.03
C HIS A 324 -16.51 -20.75 -18.88
N LEU A 325 -17.09 -19.57 -18.65
CA LEU A 325 -18.10 -19.32 -17.62
C LEU A 325 -19.34 -20.20 -17.82
N HIS A 326 -19.78 -20.39 -19.07
CA HIS A 326 -20.92 -21.25 -19.41
C HIS A 326 -20.55 -22.74 -19.46
N LEU A 327 -19.32 -23.06 -19.85
CA LEU A 327 -18.84 -24.43 -19.99
C LEU A 327 -18.48 -25.08 -18.63
N PHE A 328 -17.88 -24.31 -17.73
CA PHE A 328 -17.29 -24.83 -16.50
C PHE A 328 -18.30 -25.53 -15.55
N PRO A 329 -19.50 -24.99 -15.28
CA PRO A 329 -20.52 -25.70 -14.49
C PRO A 329 -20.96 -27.03 -15.11
N ILE A 330 -21.03 -27.09 -16.45
CA ILE A 330 -21.40 -28.31 -17.18
C ILE A 330 -20.30 -29.37 -17.05
N LEU A 331 -19.03 -28.95 -17.13
CA LEU A 331 -17.89 -29.83 -16.87
C LEU A 331 -17.86 -30.29 -15.41
N GLN A 332 -18.24 -29.44 -14.45
CA GLN A 332 -18.37 -29.83 -13.03
C GLN A 332 -19.39 -30.95 -12.84
N GLU A 333 -20.57 -30.81 -13.44
CA GLU A 333 -21.61 -31.86 -13.40
C GLU A 333 -21.12 -33.15 -14.05
N ARG A 334 -20.45 -33.05 -15.22
CA ARG A 334 -19.89 -34.22 -15.90
C ARG A 334 -18.81 -34.91 -15.06
N VAL A 335 -17.91 -34.16 -14.43
CA VAL A 335 -16.87 -34.74 -13.56
C VAL A 335 -17.47 -35.35 -12.29
N ALA A 336 -18.61 -34.85 -11.78
CA ALA A 336 -19.33 -35.51 -10.69
C ALA A 336 -19.84 -36.90 -11.10
N VAL A 337 -20.36 -37.07 -12.31
CA VAL A 337 -20.75 -38.38 -12.85
C VAL A 337 -19.53 -39.30 -13.04
N LEU A 338 -18.46 -38.77 -13.65
CA LEU A 338 -17.21 -39.50 -13.85
C LEU A 338 -16.56 -39.92 -12.53
N ARG A 339 -16.74 -39.14 -11.45
CA ARG A 339 -16.27 -39.48 -10.10
C ARG A 339 -16.92 -40.75 -9.58
N GLU A 340 -18.25 -40.90 -9.71
CA GLU A 340 -18.95 -42.11 -9.29
C GLU A 340 -18.43 -43.34 -10.05
N GLN A 341 -18.24 -43.20 -11.35
CA GLN A 341 -17.67 -44.24 -12.21
C GLN A 341 -16.23 -44.57 -11.83
N TYR A 342 -15.40 -43.56 -11.51
CA TYR A 342 -14.00 -43.74 -11.13
C TYR A 342 -13.84 -44.64 -9.89
N PHE A 343 -14.70 -44.50 -8.89
CA PHE A 343 -14.65 -45.34 -7.69
C PHE A 343 -15.07 -46.80 -7.96
N GLN A 344 -15.99 -47.02 -8.91
CA GLN A 344 -16.51 -48.35 -9.27
C GLN A 344 -15.66 -49.06 -10.34
N ALA A 345 -14.86 -48.32 -11.12
CA ALA A 345 -14.14 -48.83 -12.27
C ALA A 345 -12.83 -49.59 -11.93
N PRO A 346 -12.42 -50.58 -12.75
CA PRO A 346 -11.10 -51.22 -12.68
C PRO A 346 -9.96 -50.28 -13.07
N ALA A 347 -8.71 -50.64 -12.71
CA ALA A 347 -7.53 -49.77 -12.84
C ALA A 347 -7.27 -49.18 -14.25
N ALA A 348 -7.60 -49.91 -15.32
CA ALA A 348 -7.43 -49.43 -16.69
C ALA A 348 -8.44 -48.33 -17.06
N GLU A 349 -9.71 -48.48 -16.66
CA GLU A 349 -10.77 -47.49 -16.90
C GLU A 349 -10.58 -46.23 -16.04
N ARG A 350 -10.07 -46.39 -14.82
CA ARG A 350 -9.68 -45.25 -13.96
C ARG A 350 -8.68 -44.33 -14.63
N LEU A 351 -7.72 -44.87 -15.39
CA LEU A 351 -6.74 -44.07 -16.12
C LEU A 351 -7.39 -43.26 -17.25
N GLY A 352 -8.38 -43.83 -17.95
CA GLY A 352 -9.16 -43.15 -18.99
C GLY A 352 -10.00 -42.00 -18.41
N ILE A 353 -10.73 -42.27 -17.32
CA ILE A 353 -11.53 -41.24 -16.61
C ILE A 353 -10.63 -40.12 -16.08
N LYS A 354 -9.45 -40.47 -15.55
CA LYS A 354 -8.47 -39.49 -15.07
C LYS A 354 -7.97 -38.58 -16.20
N ARG A 355 -7.61 -39.14 -17.36
CA ARG A 355 -7.21 -38.34 -18.54
C ARG A 355 -8.32 -37.42 -19.01
N LEU A 356 -9.56 -37.90 -19.07
CA LEU A 356 -10.71 -37.09 -19.47
C LEU A 356 -10.92 -35.90 -18.53
N ALA A 357 -10.83 -36.13 -17.20
CA ALA A 357 -10.90 -35.06 -16.21
C ALA A 357 -9.71 -34.08 -16.30
N GLU A 358 -8.51 -34.57 -16.63
CA GLU A 358 -7.32 -33.72 -16.88
C GLU A 358 -7.50 -32.85 -18.14
N GLU A 359 -8.06 -33.39 -19.22
CA GLU A 359 -8.37 -32.64 -20.44
C GLU A 359 -9.46 -31.58 -20.23
N MET A 360 -10.50 -31.90 -19.44
CA MET A 360 -11.51 -30.93 -19.02
C MET A 360 -10.90 -29.81 -18.17
N ASN A 361 -9.99 -30.14 -17.25
CA ASN A 361 -9.26 -29.15 -16.45
C ASN A 361 -8.29 -28.30 -17.27
N ALA A 362 -7.73 -28.85 -18.36
CA ALA A 362 -6.82 -28.14 -19.25
C ALA A 362 -7.54 -27.15 -20.18
N LEU A 363 -8.87 -27.24 -20.31
CA LEU A 363 -9.66 -26.33 -21.13
C LEU A 363 -10.02 -25.04 -20.38
N ASP A 364 -9.00 -24.24 -20.05
CA ASP A 364 -9.20 -22.90 -19.49
C ASP A 364 -9.43 -21.84 -20.57
N SER A 365 -9.63 -20.58 -20.16
CA SER A 365 -9.86 -19.47 -21.08
C SER A 365 -8.70 -19.21 -22.05
N GLU A 366 -7.44 -19.51 -21.68
CA GLU A 366 -6.31 -19.33 -22.60
C GLU A 366 -6.28 -20.45 -23.64
N ALA A 367 -6.51 -21.69 -23.21
CA ALA A 367 -6.64 -22.83 -24.11
C ALA A 367 -7.78 -22.65 -25.12
N ILE A 368 -8.90 -22.05 -24.69
CA ILE A 368 -10.02 -21.73 -25.60
C ILE A 368 -9.59 -20.72 -26.68
N VAL A 369 -8.85 -19.66 -26.32
CA VAL A 369 -8.32 -18.70 -27.30
C VAL A 369 -7.44 -19.41 -28.32
N GLU A 370 -6.49 -20.20 -27.85
CA GLU A 370 -5.49 -20.87 -28.69
C GLU A 370 -6.09 -21.93 -29.61
N ARG A 371 -7.02 -22.75 -29.10
CA ARG A 371 -7.58 -23.90 -29.83
C ARG A 371 -8.73 -23.53 -30.75
N PHE A 372 -9.51 -22.50 -30.42
CA PHE A 372 -10.80 -22.24 -31.10
C PHE A 372 -10.97 -20.82 -31.63
N LEU A 373 -10.39 -19.80 -30.99
CA LEU A 373 -10.67 -18.39 -31.35
C LEU A 373 -9.58 -17.71 -32.17
N ARG A 374 -8.42 -18.34 -32.36
CA ARG A 374 -7.36 -17.77 -33.23
C ARG A 374 -7.85 -17.69 -34.69
N PRO A 375 -7.42 -16.67 -35.45
CA PRO A 375 -7.74 -16.57 -36.89
C PRO A 375 -7.37 -17.82 -37.69
N ALA A 376 -6.26 -18.49 -37.33
CA ALA A 376 -5.85 -19.75 -37.96
C ALA A 376 -6.90 -20.89 -37.83
N CYS A 377 -7.72 -20.87 -36.78
CA CYS A 377 -8.80 -21.86 -36.56
C CYS A 377 -10.11 -21.46 -37.27
N ASN A 378 -10.20 -20.21 -37.76
CA ASN A 378 -11.38 -19.64 -38.38
C ASN A 378 -11.00 -18.89 -39.66
N PRO A 379 -10.52 -19.59 -40.70
CA PRO A 379 -9.99 -18.97 -41.92
C PRO A 379 -11.04 -18.17 -42.72
N ASP A 380 -12.33 -18.47 -42.52
CA ASP A 380 -13.44 -17.79 -43.18
C ASP A 380 -13.71 -16.38 -42.59
N ILE A 381 -13.14 -16.08 -41.43
CA ILE A 381 -13.29 -14.79 -40.75
C ILE A 381 -12.04 -13.95 -41.06
N PRO A 382 -12.20 -12.72 -41.61
CA PRO A 382 -11.08 -11.82 -41.84
C PRO A 382 -10.28 -11.58 -40.55
N ASP A 383 -8.97 -11.75 -40.60
CA ASP A 383 -8.10 -11.48 -39.46
C ASP A 383 -8.02 -9.97 -39.20
N PRO A 384 -8.53 -9.46 -38.06
CA PRO A 384 -8.50 -8.02 -37.75
C PRO A 384 -7.09 -7.48 -37.51
N ASN A 385 -6.06 -8.33 -37.43
CA ASN A 385 -4.66 -7.96 -37.22
C ASN A 385 -3.88 -7.84 -38.54
N ILE A 386 -4.48 -8.23 -39.67
CA ILE A 386 -3.88 -8.11 -40.99
C ILE A 386 -4.56 -6.95 -41.71
N PRO A 387 -3.79 -5.98 -42.26
CA PRO A 387 -4.36 -4.91 -43.06
C PRO A 387 -5.11 -5.47 -44.26
N GLY A 388 -6.39 -5.10 -44.38
CA GLY A 388 -7.22 -5.42 -45.52
C GLY A 388 -7.20 -4.30 -46.55
N ASN A 389 -7.94 -4.49 -47.64
CA ASN A 389 -8.37 -3.41 -48.51
C ASN A 389 -9.91 -3.30 -48.51
N SER A 390 -10.55 -3.73 -47.42
CA SER A 390 -12.01 -3.69 -47.30
C SER A 390 -12.49 -2.24 -47.22
N PRO A 391 -13.60 -1.86 -47.89
CA PRO A 391 -14.22 -0.56 -47.72
C PRO A 391 -14.67 -0.30 -46.27
N ASP A 392 -14.92 -1.36 -45.50
CA ASP A 392 -15.33 -1.28 -44.09
C ASP A 392 -14.16 -0.98 -43.13
N GLU A 393 -12.91 -0.96 -43.62
CA GLU A 393 -11.74 -0.68 -42.78
C GLU A 393 -11.69 0.80 -42.37
N PRO A 394 -11.66 1.12 -41.05
CA PRO A 394 -11.64 2.50 -40.58
C PRO A 394 -10.38 3.27 -41.01
N ASP A 395 -10.53 4.57 -41.28
CA ASP A 395 -9.46 5.40 -41.83
C ASP A 395 -8.22 5.49 -40.93
N LEU A 396 -8.39 5.39 -39.60
CA LEU A 396 -7.29 5.40 -38.66
C LEU A 396 -6.32 4.22 -38.87
N LEU A 397 -6.81 3.05 -39.29
CA LEU A 397 -5.99 1.87 -39.58
C LEU A 397 -5.21 2.00 -40.90
N LYS A 398 -5.69 2.83 -41.84
CA LYS A 398 -5.04 3.04 -43.14
C LYS A 398 -3.76 3.90 -43.04
N LEU A 399 -3.55 4.59 -41.91
CA LEU A 399 -2.41 5.48 -41.72
C LEU A 399 -1.10 4.71 -41.61
N THR A 400 -0.05 5.25 -42.26
CA THR A 400 1.33 4.80 -42.06
C THR A 400 1.87 5.27 -40.71
N PRO A 401 2.94 4.65 -40.16
CA PRO A 401 3.51 5.09 -38.89
C PRO A 401 3.85 6.59 -38.85
N PRO A 402 4.54 7.19 -39.85
CA PRO A 402 4.82 8.63 -39.85
C PRO A 402 3.55 9.48 -39.89
N ALA A 403 2.53 9.08 -40.66
CA ALA A 403 1.27 9.81 -40.78
C ALA A 403 0.48 9.81 -39.47
N LEU A 404 0.40 8.65 -38.79
CA LEU A 404 -0.23 8.53 -37.48
C LEU A 404 0.45 9.44 -36.45
N ILE A 405 1.79 9.38 -36.38
CA ILE A 405 2.56 10.17 -35.41
C ILE A 405 2.45 11.67 -35.70
N HIS A 406 2.49 12.08 -36.97
CA HIS A 406 2.32 13.49 -37.35
C HIS A 406 0.95 14.01 -36.92
N ARG A 407 -0.10 13.20 -37.12
CA ARG A 407 -1.45 13.53 -36.66
C ARG A 407 -1.55 13.70 -35.15
N ILE A 408 -0.97 12.77 -34.39
CA ILE A 408 -0.93 12.83 -32.91
C ILE A 408 -0.19 14.09 -32.43
N ARG A 409 0.94 14.42 -33.07
CA ARG A 409 1.72 15.63 -32.76
C ARG A 409 0.93 16.91 -33.01
N GLY A 410 0.06 16.93 -34.03
CA GLY A 410 -0.83 18.06 -34.31
C GLY A 410 -1.88 18.29 -33.24
N ILE A 411 -2.27 17.23 -32.51
CA ILE A 411 -3.25 17.31 -31.40
C ILE A 411 -2.58 17.85 -30.14
N HIS A 412 -1.45 17.26 -29.73
CA HIS A 412 -0.76 17.68 -28.52
C HIS A 412 0.76 17.60 -28.72
N PRO A 413 1.53 18.68 -28.54
CA PRO A 413 2.96 18.69 -28.83
C PRO A 413 3.80 17.92 -27.81
N SER A 414 3.35 17.83 -26.55
CA SER A 414 4.07 17.13 -25.48
C SER A 414 3.54 15.71 -25.30
N PHE A 415 4.24 14.72 -25.83
CA PHE A 415 3.80 13.33 -25.75
C PHE A 415 4.97 12.37 -25.58
N ARG A 416 4.62 11.11 -25.29
CA ARG A 416 5.53 9.97 -25.40
C ARG A 416 4.87 8.95 -26.30
N ILE A 417 5.60 8.50 -27.31
CA ILE A 417 5.22 7.38 -28.15
C ILE A 417 6.15 6.22 -27.82
N THR A 418 5.54 5.08 -27.49
CA THR A 418 6.23 3.80 -27.32
C THR A 418 5.92 2.93 -28.52
N LEU A 419 6.95 2.45 -29.21
CA LEU A 419 6.82 1.37 -30.19
C LEU A 419 6.80 0.04 -29.46
N ASN A 420 5.77 -0.78 -29.69
CA ASN A 420 5.77 -2.17 -29.24
C ASN A 420 6.34 -3.04 -30.39
N PRO A 421 7.44 -3.77 -30.14
CA PRO A 421 8.17 -4.51 -31.16
C PRO A 421 7.60 -5.92 -31.42
N GLY A 422 6.51 -6.32 -30.78
CA GLY A 422 5.92 -7.65 -30.94
C GLY A 422 5.66 -7.98 -32.42
N GLY A 423 6.27 -9.06 -32.91
CA GLY A 423 6.16 -9.50 -34.30
C GLY A 423 6.92 -8.66 -35.33
N LEU A 424 7.80 -7.75 -34.89
CA LEU A 424 8.69 -6.96 -35.75
C LEU A 424 10.13 -7.49 -35.70
N THR A 425 10.84 -7.41 -36.83
CA THR A 425 12.28 -7.68 -36.83
C THR A 425 13.10 -6.42 -36.58
N SER A 426 14.38 -6.60 -36.26
CA SER A 426 15.34 -5.50 -36.09
C SER A 426 15.38 -4.56 -37.31
N ALA A 427 15.20 -5.11 -38.52
CA ALA A 427 15.07 -4.33 -39.75
C ALA A 427 13.80 -3.47 -39.78
N ASP A 428 12.64 -4.06 -39.43
CA ASP A 428 11.36 -3.33 -39.38
C ASP A 428 11.43 -2.18 -38.36
N ILE A 429 12.01 -2.45 -37.18
CA ILE A 429 12.17 -1.45 -36.12
C ILE A 429 13.07 -0.31 -36.57
N LEU A 430 14.23 -0.60 -37.18
CA LEU A 430 15.14 0.42 -37.67
C LEU A 430 14.50 1.31 -38.75
N GLU A 431 13.76 0.72 -39.68
CA GLU A 431 13.02 1.44 -40.73
C GLU A 431 11.98 2.39 -40.12
N ILE A 432 11.17 1.89 -39.18
CA ILE A 432 10.15 2.68 -38.48
C ILE A 432 10.78 3.82 -37.66
N LEU A 433 11.86 3.57 -36.92
CA LEU A 433 12.56 4.59 -36.14
C LEU A 433 13.12 5.71 -37.04
N TYR A 434 13.68 5.35 -38.20
CA TYR A 434 14.21 6.31 -39.17
C TYR A 434 13.10 7.13 -39.81
N ASP A 435 12.04 6.49 -40.31
CA ASP A 435 10.93 7.17 -41.00
C ASP A 435 10.16 8.12 -40.07
N CYS A 436 10.11 7.80 -38.77
CA CYS A 436 9.48 8.65 -37.76
C CYS A 436 10.41 9.76 -37.23
N ARG A 437 11.65 9.88 -37.72
CA ARG A 437 12.59 11.00 -37.49
C ARG A 437 12.71 11.44 -36.02
N GLY A 438 12.84 10.48 -35.10
CA GLY A 438 13.01 10.76 -33.66
C GLY A 438 11.72 11.00 -32.87
N MET A 439 10.54 10.95 -33.52
CA MET A 439 9.26 11.14 -32.83
C MET A 439 8.87 9.94 -31.95
N ILE A 440 9.45 8.76 -32.19
CA ILE A 440 9.31 7.59 -31.32
C ILE A 440 10.28 7.75 -30.15
N THR A 441 9.72 8.02 -28.97
CA THR A 441 10.50 8.36 -27.76
C THR A 441 10.89 7.15 -26.90
N HIS A 442 10.14 6.05 -27.00
CA HIS A 442 10.34 4.85 -26.19
C HIS A 442 10.19 3.58 -27.03
N LEU A 443 10.85 2.52 -26.59
CA LEU A 443 10.68 1.14 -27.06
C LEU A 443 10.21 0.28 -25.88
N GLU A 444 9.20 -0.57 -26.08
CA GLU A 444 8.81 -1.56 -25.07
C GLU A 444 9.83 -2.69 -25.08
N VAL A 445 10.80 -2.63 -24.16
CA VAL A 445 11.96 -3.53 -24.13
C VAL A 445 11.60 -4.93 -23.62
N PHE A 446 10.58 -5.01 -22.78
CA PHE A 446 10.17 -6.25 -22.17
C PHE A 446 8.72 -6.25 -21.71
N ASN A 447 8.11 -7.40 -21.92
CA ASN A 447 6.75 -7.70 -21.55
C ASN A 447 6.73 -9.04 -20.80
N LEU A 448 6.27 -9.03 -19.54
CA LEU A 448 6.30 -10.21 -18.68
C LEU A 448 5.44 -11.36 -19.23
N LYS A 449 4.30 -11.03 -19.84
CA LYS A 449 3.39 -12.02 -20.44
C LYS A 449 4.04 -12.70 -21.64
N ASP A 450 4.64 -11.93 -22.54
CA ASP A 450 5.29 -12.49 -23.73
C ASP A 450 6.46 -13.38 -23.31
N TYR A 451 7.28 -12.92 -22.35
CA TYR A 451 8.40 -13.69 -21.80
C TYR A 451 7.95 -15.03 -21.19
N ALA A 452 6.93 -15.02 -20.34
CA ALA A 452 6.41 -16.24 -19.72
C ALA A 452 5.78 -17.21 -20.74
N SER A 453 5.21 -16.70 -21.85
CA SER A 453 4.65 -17.52 -22.93
C SER A 453 5.68 -18.02 -23.95
N GLY A 454 6.97 -17.73 -23.75
CA GLY A 454 8.04 -18.08 -24.69
C GLY A 454 7.98 -17.35 -26.04
N LYS A 455 7.13 -16.32 -26.17
CA LYS A 455 7.08 -15.46 -27.35
C LYS A 455 8.31 -14.56 -27.34
N SER A 456 9.01 -14.48 -28.48
CA SER A 456 10.33 -13.86 -28.57
C SER A 456 10.32 -12.43 -28.03
N VAL A 457 11.02 -12.23 -26.92
CA VAL A 457 11.39 -10.92 -26.40
C VAL A 457 12.35 -10.26 -27.40
N ILE A 458 12.41 -8.93 -27.39
CA ILE A 458 13.48 -8.15 -28.04
C ILE A 458 14.80 -8.89 -27.99
N THR A 459 15.40 -9.02 -29.17
CA THR A 459 16.66 -9.70 -29.32
C THR A 459 17.81 -8.79 -28.82
N PRO A 460 18.93 -9.34 -28.32
CA PRO A 460 20.07 -8.56 -27.85
C PRO A 460 20.53 -7.45 -28.83
N GLU A 461 20.35 -7.68 -30.13
CA GLU A 461 20.67 -6.77 -31.23
C GLU A 461 19.83 -5.48 -31.20
N ILE A 462 18.55 -5.56 -30.83
CA ILE A 462 17.68 -4.37 -30.71
C ILE A 462 18.12 -3.51 -29.53
N ASN A 463 18.53 -4.15 -28.43
CA ASN A 463 19.08 -3.45 -27.27
C ASN A 463 20.44 -2.81 -27.60
N GLU A 464 21.31 -3.50 -28.35
CA GLU A 464 22.56 -2.92 -28.85
C GLU A 464 22.31 -1.73 -29.77
N LEU A 465 21.34 -1.84 -30.70
CA LEU A 465 20.93 -0.74 -31.56
C LEU A 465 20.44 0.47 -30.75
N GLN A 466 19.59 0.25 -29.74
CA GLN A 466 19.10 1.30 -28.85
C GLN A 466 20.25 1.99 -28.09
N LEU A 467 21.18 1.22 -27.52
CA LEU A 467 22.35 1.76 -26.81
C LEU A 467 23.25 2.56 -27.76
N ALA A 468 23.55 2.03 -28.94
CA ALA A 468 24.36 2.68 -29.95
C ALA A 468 23.76 4.02 -30.42
N LEU A 469 22.44 4.07 -30.60
CA LEU A 469 21.70 5.29 -30.91
C LEU A 469 21.80 6.32 -29.77
N ASN A 470 21.62 5.88 -28.53
CA ASN A 470 21.62 6.75 -27.35
C ASN A 470 23.01 7.31 -27.01
N GLU A 471 24.06 6.51 -27.15
CA GLU A 471 25.45 6.96 -26.96
C GLU A 471 25.95 7.83 -28.12
N GLY A 472 25.26 7.77 -29.27
CA GLY A 472 25.67 8.46 -30.49
C GLY A 472 26.97 7.91 -31.09
N ASN A 473 27.30 6.65 -30.80
CA ASN A 473 28.48 5.96 -31.29
C ASN A 473 28.25 5.46 -32.73
N VAL A 474 28.76 6.22 -33.69
CA VAL A 474 28.57 5.95 -35.13
C VAL A 474 29.20 4.61 -35.55
N ILE A 475 30.30 4.19 -34.91
CA ILE A 475 31.01 2.96 -35.26
C ILE A 475 30.17 1.74 -34.89
N VAL A 476 29.64 1.73 -33.65
CA VAL A 476 28.77 0.65 -33.17
C VAL A 476 27.45 0.65 -33.94
N LEU A 477 26.88 1.83 -34.20
CA LEU A 477 25.65 1.96 -34.97
C LEU A 477 25.82 1.44 -36.41
N LYS A 478 26.93 1.78 -37.08
CA LYS A 478 27.26 1.26 -38.41
C LYS A 478 27.38 -0.27 -38.40
N ARG A 479 28.06 -0.84 -37.39
CA ARG A 479 28.21 -2.29 -37.24
C ARG A 479 26.86 -2.98 -37.04
N ALA A 480 26.01 -2.43 -36.17
CA ALA A 480 24.67 -2.97 -35.91
C ALA A 480 23.80 -2.95 -37.18
N ILE A 481 23.82 -1.84 -37.95
CA ILE A 481 23.05 -1.73 -39.19
C ILE A 481 23.57 -2.72 -40.25
N LEU A 482 24.89 -2.86 -40.40
CA LEU A 482 25.47 -3.86 -41.31
C LEU A 482 25.06 -5.28 -40.93
N GLY A 483 25.13 -5.64 -39.65
CA GLY A 483 24.67 -6.95 -39.17
C GLY A 483 23.18 -7.20 -39.46
N ILE A 484 22.33 -6.18 -39.35
CA ILE A 484 20.92 -6.28 -39.74
C ILE A 484 20.77 -6.50 -41.25
N ILE A 485 21.57 -5.81 -42.08
CA ILE A 485 21.56 -5.99 -43.54
C ILE A 485 21.99 -7.41 -43.91
N ASP A 486 23.10 -7.90 -43.36
CA ASP A 486 23.63 -9.24 -43.64
C ASP A 486 22.60 -10.32 -43.28
N GLN A 487 21.91 -10.18 -42.13
CA GLN A 487 20.81 -11.07 -41.73
C GLN A 487 19.62 -11.04 -42.69
N GLN A 488 19.28 -9.87 -43.24
CA GLN A 488 18.20 -9.75 -44.22
C GLN A 488 18.60 -10.35 -45.57
N GLU A 489 19.85 -10.18 -46.00
CA GLU A 489 20.37 -10.75 -47.25
C GLU A 489 20.48 -12.29 -47.20
N ALA A 490 20.75 -12.86 -46.03
CA ALA A 490 20.75 -14.30 -45.82
C ALA A 490 19.34 -14.93 -45.85
N CYS A 491 18.27 -14.14 -45.79
CA CYS A 491 16.89 -14.61 -45.72
C CYS A 491 16.22 -14.56 -47.09
N ALA A 492 15.94 -15.72 -47.68
CA ALA A 492 15.48 -15.85 -49.07
C ALA A 492 14.11 -15.23 -49.40
N ASP A 493 13.26 -14.96 -48.39
CA ASP A 493 11.84 -14.57 -48.53
C ASP A 493 11.54 -13.08 -48.27
N ARG A 494 12.56 -12.21 -48.15
CA ARG A 494 12.37 -10.79 -47.76
C ARG A 494 12.34 -9.82 -48.94
N PRO A 495 11.53 -8.74 -48.90
CA PRO A 495 11.37 -7.83 -50.04
C PRO A 495 12.67 -7.05 -50.35
N PRO A 496 13.12 -6.99 -51.62
CA PRO A 496 14.35 -6.27 -51.99
C PRO A 496 14.31 -4.77 -51.67
N ASP A 497 13.11 -4.18 -51.60
CA ASP A 497 12.91 -2.79 -51.21
C ASP A 497 13.32 -2.50 -49.76
N GLN A 498 13.23 -3.47 -48.85
CA GLN A 498 13.67 -3.32 -47.46
C GLN A 498 15.19 -3.18 -47.37
N ILE A 499 15.92 -4.02 -48.10
CA ILE A 499 17.39 -3.98 -48.13
C ILE A 499 17.87 -2.65 -48.72
N ARG A 500 17.23 -2.17 -49.80
CA ARG A 500 17.52 -0.84 -50.35
C ARG A 500 17.32 0.26 -49.30
N LYS A 501 16.20 0.25 -48.60
CA LYS A 501 15.89 1.20 -47.53
C LYS A 501 16.93 1.16 -46.39
N LEU A 502 17.35 -0.03 -45.94
CA LEU A 502 18.39 -0.17 -44.92
C LEU A 502 19.74 0.39 -45.38
N ARG A 503 20.12 0.19 -46.65
CA ARG A 503 21.33 0.79 -47.24
C ARG A 503 21.24 2.31 -47.33
N ASP A 504 20.05 2.87 -47.58
CA ASP A 504 19.83 4.31 -47.55
C ASP A 504 19.96 4.87 -46.12
N ILE A 505 19.42 4.16 -45.11
CA ILE A 505 19.61 4.51 -43.69
C ILE A 505 21.10 4.44 -43.32
N LEU A 506 21.83 3.44 -43.83
CA LEU A 506 23.27 3.31 -43.62
C LEU A 506 24.05 4.50 -44.24
N ARG A 507 23.61 5.02 -45.38
CA ARG A 507 24.18 6.23 -45.99
C ARG A 507 23.86 7.48 -45.17
N ASP A 508 22.69 7.54 -44.54
CA ASP A 508 22.26 8.62 -43.64
C ASP A 508 22.34 8.28 -42.14
N ILE A 509 23.42 7.62 -41.71
CA ILE A 509 23.65 7.38 -40.27
C ILE A 509 23.69 8.71 -39.48
N SER A 510 24.18 9.78 -40.12
CA SER A 510 24.27 11.09 -39.47
C SER A 510 22.89 11.67 -39.14
N GLY A 511 21.93 11.56 -40.05
CA GLY A 511 20.53 11.94 -39.84
C GLY A 511 19.90 11.10 -38.73
N LEU A 512 20.03 9.77 -38.80
CA LEU A 512 19.51 8.87 -37.76
C LEU A 512 20.04 9.21 -36.36
N LYS A 513 21.35 9.47 -36.24
CA LYS A 513 21.97 9.92 -34.99
C LYS A 513 21.42 11.27 -34.52
N SER A 514 21.25 12.21 -35.44
CA SER A 514 20.80 13.56 -35.12
C SER A 514 19.40 13.56 -34.48
N TYR A 515 18.51 12.65 -34.92
CA TYR A 515 17.16 12.51 -34.41
C TYR A 515 17.09 12.18 -32.91
N TYR A 516 18.06 11.41 -32.39
CA TYR A 516 18.08 10.94 -30.99
C TYR A 516 19.12 11.63 -30.11
N LYS A 517 19.87 12.60 -30.64
CA LYS A 517 20.95 13.29 -29.92
C LYS A 517 20.46 14.07 -28.68
N GLN A 518 19.31 14.74 -28.78
CA GLN A 518 18.75 15.54 -27.68
C GLN A 518 17.79 14.75 -26.80
N ALA A 519 17.06 13.81 -27.39
CA ALA A 519 16.07 12.98 -26.72
C ALA A 519 16.41 11.50 -26.98
N PRO A 520 17.08 10.80 -26.04
CA PRO A 520 17.44 9.41 -26.24
C PRO A 520 16.19 8.52 -26.28
N LEU A 521 16.27 7.43 -27.06
CA LEU A 521 15.27 6.38 -27.14
C LEU A 521 15.26 5.58 -25.83
N ARG A 522 14.21 5.75 -25.02
CA ARG A 522 14.11 5.15 -23.67
C ARG A 522 13.45 3.77 -23.70
N ALA A 523 13.66 2.98 -22.65
CA ALA A 523 13.01 1.68 -22.49
C ALA A 523 11.73 1.77 -21.64
N ARG A 524 10.71 0.98 -22.01
CA ARG A 524 9.53 0.67 -21.19
C ARG A 524 9.51 -0.82 -20.84
N ILE A 525 9.08 -1.13 -19.64
CA ILE A 525 9.00 -2.50 -19.13
C ILE A 525 7.64 -2.68 -18.48
N GLY A 526 6.83 -3.55 -19.05
CA GLY A 526 5.44 -3.76 -18.63
C GLY A 526 5.14 -5.23 -18.35
N SER A 527 4.05 -5.48 -17.63
CA SER A 527 3.59 -6.85 -17.42
C SER A 527 2.52 -7.32 -18.41
N ASP A 528 1.84 -6.39 -19.09
CA ASP A 528 0.59 -6.62 -19.83
C ASP A 528 -0.47 -7.37 -18.99
N SER A 529 -0.58 -6.99 -17.71
CA SER A 529 -1.44 -7.71 -16.78
C SER A 529 -2.89 -7.27 -16.98
N THR A 530 -3.75 -8.27 -17.20
CA THR A 530 -5.20 -8.12 -17.29
C THR A 530 -5.91 -8.54 -16.00
N GLY A 531 -5.22 -9.31 -15.14
CA GLY A 531 -5.81 -9.97 -13.99
C GLY A 531 -6.78 -11.12 -14.34
N ARG A 532 -6.79 -11.55 -15.61
CA ARG A 532 -7.61 -12.64 -16.17
C ARG A 532 -6.82 -13.93 -16.42
N SER A 533 -5.50 -13.82 -16.63
CA SER A 533 -4.63 -14.99 -16.82
C SER A 533 -4.35 -15.71 -15.50
N HIS A 534 -4.41 -17.05 -15.55
CA HIS A 534 -4.16 -17.93 -14.41
C HIS A 534 -2.72 -18.47 -14.36
N HIS A 535 -2.00 -18.46 -15.49
CA HIS A 535 -0.63 -18.98 -15.60
C HIS A 535 0.45 -17.91 -15.44
N LEU A 536 0.08 -16.63 -15.57
CA LEU A 536 1.02 -15.52 -15.59
C LEU A 536 1.17 -14.85 -14.22
N GLN A 537 2.37 -14.35 -13.97
CA GLN A 537 2.64 -13.47 -12.83
C GLN A 537 1.80 -12.17 -12.97
N GLY A 538 1.25 -11.71 -11.84
CA GLY A 538 0.47 -10.46 -11.82
C GLY A 538 1.32 -9.19 -12.02
N MET A 539 0.66 -8.03 -12.17
CA MET A 539 1.33 -6.73 -12.36
C MET A 539 2.38 -6.38 -11.30
N GLY A 540 3.36 -5.56 -11.71
CA GLY A 540 4.29 -4.86 -10.84
C GLY A 540 5.73 -5.35 -10.89
N LEU A 541 6.65 -4.41 -11.03
CA LEU A 541 8.09 -4.60 -11.04
C LEU A 541 8.76 -3.62 -10.08
N ALA A 542 9.90 -4.00 -9.49
CA ALA A 542 10.70 -3.08 -8.67
C ALA A 542 12.20 -3.23 -8.91
N ILE A 543 12.92 -2.11 -8.89
CA ILE A 543 14.38 -2.10 -8.94
C ILE A 543 14.92 -2.53 -7.57
N LEU A 544 15.69 -3.61 -7.56
CA LEU A 544 16.16 -4.31 -6.36
C LEU A 544 16.89 -3.38 -5.38
N GLU A 545 17.79 -2.54 -5.87
CA GLU A 545 18.63 -1.64 -5.06
C GLU A 545 17.80 -0.58 -4.31
N THR A 546 16.57 -0.32 -4.76
CA THR A 546 15.67 0.65 -4.14
C THR A 546 14.82 0.04 -3.01
N LEU A 547 14.83 -1.28 -2.89
CA LEU A 547 14.13 -2.01 -1.82
C LEU A 547 14.96 -2.05 -0.53
N PRO A 548 14.34 -2.29 0.64
CA PRO A 548 15.07 -2.45 1.89
C PRO A 548 16.03 -3.65 1.84
N PRO A 549 17.19 -3.61 2.53
CA PRO A 549 18.19 -4.70 2.49
C PRO A 549 17.63 -6.09 2.83
N ARG A 550 16.60 -6.17 3.67
CA ARG A 550 15.92 -7.44 4.00
C ARG A 550 15.13 -8.01 2.84
N ALA A 551 14.44 -7.15 2.09
CA ALA A 551 13.71 -7.59 0.89
C ALA A 551 14.69 -8.02 -0.20
N GLN A 552 15.83 -7.34 -0.34
CA GLN A 552 16.91 -7.75 -1.24
C GLN A 552 17.46 -9.14 -0.88
N GLN A 553 17.75 -9.37 0.40
CA GLN A 553 18.20 -10.68 0.89
C GLN A 553 17.15 -11.79 0.64
N GLU A 554 15.87 -11.48 0.85
CA GLU A 554 14.76 -12.42 0.63
C GLU A 554 14.66 -12.84 -0.84
N ILE A 555 14.83 -11.90 -1.78
CA ILE A 555 14.86 -12.16 -3.23
C ILE A 555 16.09 -13.01 -3.61
N HIS A 556 17.29 -12.66 -3.11
CA HIS A 556 18.52 -13.40 -3.43
C HIS A 556 18.54 -14.84 -2.93
N GLN A 557 17.81 -15.15 -1.85
CA GLN A 557 17.77 -16.49 -1.28
C GLN A 557 16.91 -17.47 -2.10
N ALA A 558 16.25 -17.03 -3.18
CA ALA A 558 15.40 -17.84 -4.09
C ALA A 558 14.34 -18.74 -3.40
N ALA A 559 14.06 -18.50 -2.12
CA ALA A 559 13.20 -19.33 -1.29
C ALA A 559 11.73 -18.89 -1.31
N VAL A 560 11.38 -17.90 -2.14
CA VAL A 560 10.06 -17.26 -2.19
C VAL A 560 9.43 -17.39 -3.57
N PRO A 561 8.11 -17.66 -3.67
CA PRO A 561 7.41 -17.82 -4.96
C PRO A 561 7.12 -16.49 -5.67
N TYR A 562 7.74 -15.39 -5.23
CA TYR A 562 7.61 -14.02 -5.72
C TYR A 562 8.99 -13.35 -5.73
N GLY A 563 9.18 -12.27 -6.48
CA GLY A 563 10.48 -11.60 -6.53
C GLY A 563 11.45 -12.21 -7.54
N GLU A 564 10.95 -12.83 -8.60
CA GLU A 564 11.80 -13.35 -9.67
C GLU A 564 12.56 -12.20 -10.35
N LEU A 565 13.86 -12.39 -10.58
CA LEU A 565 14.69 -11.41 -11.27
C LEU A 565 14.57 -11.60 -12.79
N ILE A 566 13.91 -10.66 -13.45
CA ILE A 566 13.82 -10.65 -14.92
C ILE A 566 15.20 -10.32 -15.51
N PRO A 567 15.51 -10.75 -16.76
CA PRO A 567 16.85 -10.59 -17.37
C PRO A 567 17.13 -9.15 -17.86
N ILE A 568 16.82 -8.15 -17.03
CA ILE A 568 16.94 -6.73 -17.35
C ILE A 568 17.60 -5.99 -16.20
N VAL A 569 18.55 -5.14 -16.56
CA VAL A 569 19.21 -4.23 -15.65
C VAL A 569 18.79 -2.80 -15.97
N THR A 570 18.42 -2.05 -14.94
CA THR A 570 18.23 -0.61 -15.00
C THR A 570 18.97 0.06 -13.84
N ARG A 571 19.81 1.05 -14.15
CA ARG A 571 20.54 1.79 -13.12
C ARG A 571 19.64 2.78 -12.38
N ALA A 572 19.76 2.80 -11.06
CA ALA A 572 19.12 3.76 -10.18
C ALA A 572 20.14 4.38 -9.22
N TYR A 573 20.02 5.68 -8.96
CA TYR A 573 20.93 6.41 -8.08
C TYR A 573 20.15 7.01 -6.91
N LEU A 574 20.72 6.91 -5.70
CA LEU A 574 20.20 7.60 -4.53
C LEU A 574 20.67 9.06 -4.57
N ARG A 575 19.72 9.98 -4.72
CA ARG A 575 19.95 11.42 -4.63
C ARG A 575 19.59 11.90 -3.23
N GLU A 576 20.57 12.45 -2.54
CA GLU A 576 20.38 13.09 -1.23
C GLU A 576 20.43 14.61 -1.40
N THR A 577 19.34 15.28 -1.02
CA THR A 577 19.24 16.73 -1.02
C THR A 577 19.16 17.23 0.41
N TYR A 578 20.07 18.14 0.77
CA TYR A 578 20.11 18.72 2.10
C TYR A 578 19.57 20.15 2.08
N ILE A 579 18.41 20.35 2.71
CA ILE A 579 17.69 21.63 2.71
C ILE A 579 17.91 22.32 4.07
N PRO A 580 18.50 23.53 4.14
CA PRO A 580 18.71 24.24 5.40
C PRO A 580 17.40 24.43 6.17
N ARG A 581 17.35 24.05 7.47
CA ARG A 581 16.19 24.35 8.30
C ARG A 581 16.18 25.84 8.64
N ARG A 582 15.03 26.48 8.42
CA ARG A 582 14.75 27.81 8.97
C ARG A 582 13.85 27.63 10.20
N SER A 583 14.36 27.99 11.37
CA SER A 583 13.59 28.14 12.60
C SER A 583 12.93 29.52 12.62
N GLY A 584 11.81 29.67 13.33
CA GLY A 584 11.19 30.98 13.58
C GLY A 584 12.06 31.90 14.44
N GLY A 585 13.04 31.36 15.18
CA GLY A 585 13.95 32.16 16.00
C GLY A 585 15.25 32.52 15.27
N ALA A 586 15.58 33.81 15.20
CA ALA A 586 16.80 34.32 14.57
C ALA A 586 18.08 33.71 15.18
N LEU A 587 18.12 33.56 16.51
CA LEU A 587 19.28 33.07 17.26
C LEU A 587 19.62 31.60 16.95
N LEU A 588 18.60 30.74 16.83
CA LEU A 588 18.76 29.34 16.40
C LEU A 588 19.27 29.24 14.96
N ASN A 589 18.81 30.12 14.06
CA ASN A 589 19.30 30.16 12.67
C ASN A 589 20.77 30.60 12.59
N THR A 590 21.21 31.46 13.49
CA THR A 590 22.62 31.87 13.62
C THR A 590 23.46 30.73 14.19
N LEU A 591 22.97 30.01 15.21
CA LEU A 591 23.59 28.79 15.72
C LEU A 591 23.73 27.70 14.65
N TYR A 592 22.70 27.47 13.83
CA TYR A 592 22.80 26.54 12.69
C TYR A 592 23.79 27.03 11.62
N ARG A 593 23.98 28.35 11.44
CA ARG A 593 25.01 28.88 10.53
C ARG A 593 26.42 28.66 11.09
N LEU A 594 26.64 28.99 12.36
CA LEU A 594 27.92 28.82 13.06
C LEU A 594 28.32 27.33 13.20
N ALA A 595 27.36 26.46 13.50
CA ALA A 595 27.61 25.02 13.53
C ALA A 595 28.01 24.49 12.15
N ARG A 596 27.47 25.05 11.06
CA ARG A 596 27.83 24.64 9.69
C ARG A 596 29.20 25.12 9.23
N SER A 597 29.74 26.19 9.83
CA SER A 597 31.11 26.65 9.56
C SER A 597 32.18 25.80 10.26
N LEU A 598 31.81 24.92 11.19
CA LEU A 598 32.75 23.99 11.81
C LEU A 598 33.07 22.80 10.87
N PRO A 599 34.35 22.40 10.76
CA PRO A 599 34.75 21.22 9.99
C PRO A 599 33.95 19.97 10.41
N GLY A 600 33.39 19.25 9.44
CA GLY A 600 32.59 18.04 9.70
C GLY A 600 31.13 18.26 10.14
N MET A 601 30.73 19.48 10.49
CA MET A 601 29.36 19.80 10.96
C MET A 601 28.49 20.51 9.90
N HIS A 602 28.92 20.55 8.64
CA HIS A 602 28.21 21.20 7.53
C HIS A 602 26.78 20.69 7.29
N LEU A 603 26.45 19.46 7.71
CA LEU A 603 25.11 18.86 7.63
C LEU A 603 24.20 19.22 8.82
N PHE A 604 24.74 19.87 9.86
CA PHE A 604 23.99 20.19 11.07
C PHE A 604 22.91 21.24 10.78
N GLY A 605 21.71 21.02 11.32
CA GLY A 605 20.56 21.89 11.08
C GLY A 605 19.98 21.80 9.66
N GLN A 606 20.37 20.81 8.84
CA GLN A 606 19.77 20.57 7.53
C GLN A 606 18.67 19.49 7.61
N ARG A 607 17.70 19.56 6.70
CA ARG A 607 16.70 18.53 6.45
C ARG A 607 17.17 17.71 5.27
N ARG A 608 17.53 16.45 5.53
CA ARG A 608 17.86 15.46 4.51
C ARG A 608 16.59 14.99 3.79
N ARG A 609 16.60 14.98 2.46
CA ARG A 609 15.58 14.40 1.58
C ARG A 609 16.27 13.37 0.69
N GLU A 610 15.76 12.15 0.70
CA GLU A 610 16.30 11.02 -0.07
C GLU A 610 15.32 10.66 -1.20
N GLU A 611 15.83 10.54 -2.42
CA GLU A 611 15.04 10.17 -3.59
C GLU A 611 15.83 9.25 -4.51
N TRP A 612 15.20 8.18 -4.99
CA TRP A 612 15.78 7.33 -6.02
C TRP A 612 15.45 7.83 -7.41
N VAL A 613 16.46 7.96 -8.27
CA VAL A 613 16.31 8.45 -9.65
C VAL A 613 16.67 7.34 -10.64
N LYS A 614 15.72 6.95 -11.49
CA LYS A 614 15.90 5.98 -12.59
C LYS A 614 16.67 6.62 -13.74
N GLN A 615 17.75 5.99 -14.22
CA GLN A 615 18.37 6.35 -15.49
C GLN A 615 17.66 5.65 -16.64
N ASN A 616 16.80 6.38 -17.34
CA ASN A 616 15.91 5.81 -18.37
C ASN A 616 16.60 5.37 -19.67
N TYR A 617 17.88 5.70 -19.86
CA TYR A 617 18.70 5.37 -21.04
C TYR A 617 19.73 4.27 -20.76
N SER A 618 19.77 3.71 -19.55
CA SER A 618 20.72 2.67 -19.15
C SER A 618 20.02 1.32 -18.89
N THR A 619 18.93 1.06 -19.60
CA THR A 619 18.23 -0.23 -19.52
C THR A 619 18.84 -1.17 -20.55
N PHE A 620 19.30 -2.33 -20.12
CA PHE A 620 19.89 -3.34 -21.01
C PHE A 620 19.62 -4.75 -20.49
N MET A 621 19.67 -5.73 -21.38
CA MET A 621 19.48 -7.13 -21.02
C MET A 621 20.74 -7.73 -20.40
N LYS A 622 20.58 -8.41 -19.26
CA LYS A 622 21.62 -9.19 -18.58
C LYS A 622 20.95 -10.19 -17.64
N ALA A 623 21.42 -11.43 -17.64
CA ALA A 623 20.97 -12.48 -16.72
C ALA A 623 22.08 -12.77 -15.68
N PRO A 624 21.79 -12.73 -14.37
CA PRO A 624 20.56 -12.23 -13.74
C PRO A 624 20.45 -10.69 -13.86
N GLY A 625 19.21 -10.19 -13.95
CA GLY A 625 18.94 -8.75 -13.93
C GLY A 625 18.81 -8.17 -12.52
N ASN A 626 18.40 -6.89 -12.42
CA ASN A 626 18.20 -6.21 -11.13
C ASN A 626 16.74 -5.76 -10.89
N ILE A 627 15.81 -6.21 -11.73
CA ILE A 627 14.39 -5.91 -11.59
C ILE A 627 13.69 -7.17 -11.08
N ALA A 628 13.02 -7.03 -9.93
CA ALA A 628 12.27 -8.11 -9.30
C ALA A 628 10.76 -7.98 -9.60
N THR A 629 10.10 -9.11 -9.85
CA THR A 629 8.64 -9.16 -9.98
C THR A 629 7.95 -9.02 -8.62
N LEU A 630 6.88 -8.24 -8.54
CA LEU A 630 6.17 -7.97 -7.28
C LEU A 630 5.02 -8.93 -7.01
N SER A 631 4.70 -9.80 -7.96
CA SER A 631 3.62 -10.77 -7.85
C SER A 631 4.16 -12.18 -7.91
N ALA A 632 3.65 -13.06 -7.05
CA ALA A 632 3.81 -14.50 -7.25
C ALA A 632 2.99 -14.96 -8.46
N VAL A 633 3.38 -16.10 -9.04
CA VAL A 633 2.47 -16.88 -9.91
C VAL A 633 1.26 -17.24 -9.07
N ARG A 634 0.08 -16.91 -9.58
CA ARG A 634 -1.14 -16.97 -8.78
C ARG A 634 -1.66 -18.41 -8.77
N GLU A 635 -1.32 -19.18 -7.75
CA GLU A 635 -2.12 -20.34 -7.35
C GLU A 635 -3.44 -19.81 -6.72
N GLU A 636 -4.31 -19.18 -7.53
CA GLU A 636 -5.71 -19.11 -7.11
C GLU A 636 -6.17 -20.55 -6.87
N ARG A 637 -6.93 -20.78 -5.79
CA ARG A 637 -7.64 -22.05 -5.58
C ARG A 637 -8.31 -22.38 -6.91
N ARG A 638 -7.72 -23.34 -7.63
CA ARG A 638 -8.33 -23.90 -8.82
C ARG A 638 -9.69 -24.37 -8.35
N ASP A 639 -10.76 -23.93 -9.01
CA ASP A 639 -11.96 -24.76 -9.06
C ASP A 639 -11.58 -25.95 -9.97
N THR A 640 -10.63 -26.77 -9.52
CA THR A 640 -10.16 -27.92 -10.26
C THR A 640 -11.29 -28.93 -10.21
N LEU A 641 -11.63 -29.46 -11.37
CA LEU A 641 -12.50 -30.61 -11.50
C LEU A 641 -11.75 -31.82 -10.94
N THR A 642 -11.89 -32.08 -9.64
CA THR A 642 -11.22 -33.20 -8.98
C THR A 642 -12.08 -34.44 -9.02
N LEU A 643 -11.49 -35.59 -9.36
CA LEU A 643 -12.15 -36.89 -9.20
C LEU A 643 -12.15 -37.35 -7.74
N GLU A 644 -11.24 -36.85 -6.91
CA GLU A 644 -11.23 -37.12 -5.47
C GLU A 644 -12.11 -36.10 -4.74
N GLU A 645 -12.81 -36.53 -3.67
CA GLU A 645 -13.54 -35.61 -2.81
C GLU A 645 -12.57 -34.58 -2.21
N PRO A 646 -12.90 -33.28 -2.25
CA PRO A 646 -12.07 -32.28 -1.59
C PRO A 646 -12.03 -32.62 -0.10
N ALA A 647 -10.83 -32.93 0.41
CA ALA A 647 -10.65 -33.19 1.82
C ALA A 647 -11.24 -32.01 2.61
N PRO A 648 -12.08 -32.27 3.63
CA PRO A 648 -12.63 -31.19 4.45
C PRO A 648 -11.46 -30.39 5.01
N PRO A 649 -11.57 -29.05 5.05
CA PRO A 649 -10.46 -28.21 5.49
C PRO A 649 -10.01 -28.64 6.88
N SER A 650 -8.82 -29.24 6.94
CA SER A 650 -8.25 -29.78 8.17
C SER A 650 -7.58 -28.65 8.92
N TYR A 651 -8.18 -28.30 10.05
CA TYR A 651 -7.66 -27.26 10.91
C TYR A 651 -6.98 -27.89 12.13
N PRO A 652 -5.76 -27.46 12.50
CA PRO A 652 -5.14 -27.91 13.74
C PRO A 652 -6.08 -27.60 14.91
N ARG A 653 -6.30 -28.58 15.80
CA ARG A 653 -7.26 -28.42 16.92
C ARG A 653 -6.87 -27.28 17.87
N PHE A 654 -5.57 -26.94 17.94
CA PHE A 654 -5.04 -25.89 18.80
C PHE A 654 -3.91 -25.12 18.09
N SER A 655 -3.88 -23.79 18.25
CA SER A 655 -2.81 -22.94 17.73
C SER A 655 -2.46 -21.86 18.74
N TRP A 656 -1.21 -21.88 19.23
CA TRP A 656 -0.66 -20.87 20.13
C TRP A 656 -0.76 -19.45 19.59
N LYS A 657 -0.79 -19.30 18.26
CA LYS A 657 -0.91 -18.01 17.58
C LYS A 657 -2.23 -17.32 17.93
N TYR A 658 -3.33 -18.07 17.90
CA TYR A 658 -4.71 -17.56 18.04
C TYR A 658 -5.24 -17.64 19.48
N LEU A 659 -4.37 -17.86 20.47
CA LEU A 659 -4.78 -17.89 21.86
C LEU A 659 -5.38 -16.54 22.28
N ASN A 660 -6.44 -16.58 23.10
CA ASN A 660 -7.07 -15.38 23.65
C ASN A 660 -6.05 -14.43 24.30
N SER A 661 -6.19 -13.13 24.06
CA SER A 661 -5.22 -12.12 24.50
C SER A 661 -5.08 -12.05 26.02
N HIS A 662 -6.16 -12.26 26.78
CA HIS A 662 -6.09 -12.27 28.25
C HIS A 662 -5.28 -13.46 28.75
N LEU A 663 -5.56 -14.66 28.23
CA LEU A 663 -4.79 -15.88 28.56
C LEU A 663 -3.33 -15.73 28.16
N LYS A 664 -3.05 -15.21 26.96
CA LYS A 664 -1.68 -14.96 26.46
C LYS A 664 -0.93 -13.95 27.33
N THR A 665 -1.61 -12.90 27.79
CA THR A 665 -1.04 -11.88 28.68
C THR A 665 -0.70 -12.48 30.05
N SER A 666 -1.63 -13.25 30.64
CA SER A 666 -1.40 -13.94 31.91
C SER A 666 -0.25 -14.95 31.83
N LEU A 667 -0.19 -15.75 30.76
CA LEU A 667 0.89 -16.71 30.53
C LEU A 667 2.25 -16.03 30.37
N LYS A 668 2.32 -14.89 29.66
CA LYS A 668 3.57 -14.11 29.54
C LYS A 668 4.07 -13.60 30.89
N VAL A 669 3.16 -13.08 31.72
CA VAL A 669 3.51 -12.60 33.06
C VAL A 669 4.00 -13.76 33.93
N ALA A 670 3.29 -14.90 33.92
CA ALA A 670 3.71 -16.10 34.65
C ALA A 670 5.07 -16.63 34.18
N PHE A 671 5.29 -16.67 32.86
CA PHE A 671 6.54 -17.15 32.25
C PHE A 671 7.75 -16.27 32.59
N GLY A 672 7.55 -14.97 32.83
CA GLY A 672 8.59 -14.09 33.39
C GLY A 672 8.72 -14.17 34.90
N PHE A 673 7.60 -14.30 35.63
CA PHE A 673 7.58 -14.26 37.08
C PHE A 673 8.21 -15.51 37.71
N ILE A 674 7.92 -16.70 37.19
CA ILE A 674 8.42 -17.97 37.75
C ILE A 674 9.96 -18.02 37.78
N PRO A 675 10.70 -17.74 36.67
CA PRO A 675 12.16 -17.73 36.70
C PRO A 675 12.73 -16.65 37.63
N ALA A 676 12.10 -15.47 37.68
CA ALA A 676 12.55 -14.39 38.56
C ALA A 676 12.38 -14.77 40.04
N PHE A 677 11.22 -15.32 40.40
CA PHE A 677 10.91 -15.78 41.75
C PHE A 677 11.87 -16.90 42.19
N LEU A 678 12.07 -17.92 41.36
CA LEU A 678 13.02 -18.99 41.65
C LEU A 678 14.44 -18.47 41.83
N THR A 679 14.86 -17.51 41.01
CA THR A 679 16.21 -16.92 41.14
C THR A 679 16.37 -16.17 42.46
N PHE A 680 15.41 -15.31 42.83
CA PHE A 680 15.45 -14.59 44.10
C PHE A 680 15.39 -15.52 45.31
N TYR A 681 14.55 -16.55 45.24
CA TYR A 681 14.41 -17.55 46.29
C TYR A 681 15.70 -18.36 46.52
N LEU A 682 16.41 -18.69 45.44
CA LEU A 682 17.64 -19.50 45.51
C LEU A 682 18.92 -18.69 45.73
N SER A 683 18.95 -17.39 45.40
CA SER A 683 20.18 -16.59 45.39
C SER A 683 20.31 -15.56 46.52
N LYS A 684 19.25 -15.29 47.31
CA LYS A 684 19.25 -14.25 48.34
C LYS A 684 18.97 -14.84 49.73
N ASP A 685 19.88 -14.57 50.66
CA ASP A 685 19.78 -15.03 52.05
C ASP A 685 18.77 -14.23 52.90
N TRP A 686 18.39 -13.03 52.45
CA TRP A 686 17.46 -12.17 53.18
C TRP A 686 16.00 -12.47 52.82
N TRP A 687 15.19 -12.86 53.81
CA TRP A 687 13.81 -13.34 53.62
C TRP A 687 12.90 -12.36 52.84
N VAL A 688 13.06 -11.05 53.03
CA VAL A 688 12.26 -10.03 52.32
C VAL A 688 12.54 -10.04 50.82
N LEU A 689 13.80 -10.19 50.42
CA LEU A 689 14.18 -10.27 49.01
C LEU A 689 13.96 -11.68 48.44
N ALA A 690 14.10 -12.73 49.24
CA ALA A 690 13.87 -14.11 48.81
C ALA A 690 12.39 -14.34 48.42
N TYR A 691 11.43 -13.89 49.24
CA TYR A 691 10.00 -14.06 48.96
C TYR A 691 9.35 -12.85 48.27
N GLY A 692 9.82 -11.64 48.57
CA GLY A 692 9.26 -10.38 48.04
C GLY A 692 10.01 -9.79 46.85
N GLY A 693 11.23 -10.24 46.55
CA GLY A 693 12.10 -9.62 45.53
C GLY A 693 11.49 -9.60 44.14
N ALA A 694 10.88 -10.71 43.70
CA ALA A 694 10.21 -10.78 42.40
C ALA A 694 9.01 -9.82 42.31
N PHE A 695 8.21 -9.69 43.38
CA PHE A 695 7.08 -8.75 43.43
C PHE A 695 7.54 -7.30 43.36
N ILE A 696 8.61 -6.95 44.10
CA ILE A 696 9.20 -5.61 44.05
C ILE A 696 9.74 -5.31 42.65
N TRP A 697 10.45 -6.26 42.05
CA TRP A 697 11.04 -6.11 40.70
C TRP A 697 9.98 -5.90 39.61
N PHE A 698 8.89 -6.68 39.68
CA PHE A 698 7.74 -6.53 38.79
C PHE A 698 6.98 -5.24 39.07
N GLY A 699 6.83 -4.86 40.35
CA GLY A 699 6.19 -3.61 40.78
C GLY A 699 6.87 -2.38 40.21
N ILE A 700 8.21 -2.30 40.29
CA ILE A 700 9.00 -1.20 39.71
C ILE A 700 8.78 -1.12 38.20
N THR A 701 8.85 -2.26 37.51
CA THR A 701 8.67 -2.31 36.05
C THR A 701 7.24 -1.97 35.63
N GLY A 702 6.24 -2.38 36.42
CA GLY A 702 4.84 -2.05 36.20
C GLY A 702 4.58 -0.55 36.37
N LEU A 703 5.03 0.02 37.49
CA LEU A 703 4.94 1.45 37.77
C LEU A 703 5.62 2.30 36.68
N ARG A 704 6.80 1.87 36.23
CA ARG A 704 7.52 2.50 35.12
C ARG A 704 6.68 2.59 33.83
N ASN A 705 6.03 1.49 33.41
CA ASN A 705 5.19 1.48 32.21
C ASN A 705 3.98 2.42 32.34
N VAL A 706 3.41 2.53 33.54
CA VAL A 706 2.32 3.49 33.82
C VAL A 706 2.83 4.93 33.71
N ILE A 707 3.95 5.26 34.35
CA ILE A 707 4.56 6.60 34.30
C ILE A 707 4.92 7.00 32.87
N GLN A 708 5.54 6.09 32.12
CA GLN A 708 5.85 6.28 30.70
C GLN A 708 4.60 6.66 29.89
N SER A 709 3.52 5.89 30.04
CA SER A 709 2.26 6.12 29.30
C SER A 709 1.66 7.49 29.62
N VAL A 710 1.70 7.89 30.90
CA VAL A 710 1.21 9.21 31.36
C VAL A 710 2.08 10.36 30.84
N MET A 711 3.41 10.22 30.84
CA MET A 711 4.32 11.25 30.31
C MET A 711 4.18 11.43 28.79
N GLY A 712 4.04 10.32 28.06
CA GLY A 712 3.78 10.32 26.61
C GLY A 712 2.47 11.02 26.24
N GLY A 713 1.40 10.78 27.01
CA GLY A 713 0.05 11.32 26.78
C GLY A 713 -0.14 12.82 27.08
N GLY A 714 0.71 13.45 27.90
CA GLY A 714 0.50 14.85 28.26
C GLY A 714 1.29 15.33 29.49
N GLY A 715 1.72 14.41 30.34
CA GLY A 715 2.30 14.73 31.66
C GLY A 715 1.21 14.97 32.71
N LEU A 716 1.61 15.51 33.87
CA LEU A 716 0.72 15.74 35.02
C LEU A 716 -0.29 16.88 34.82
N ARG A 717 -0.06 17.78 33.85
CA ARG A 717 -1.06 18.76 33.38
C ARG A 717 -2.01 18.06 32.41
N ARG A 718 -3.03 17.44 33.00
CA ARG A 718 -4.08 16.65 32.38
C ARG A 718 -4.90 17.47 31.37
N THR A 719 -5.26 16.87 30.23
CA THR A 719 -6.57 17.13 29.64
C THR A 719 -7.59 16.37 30.49
N THR A 720 -8.62 17.05 30.98
CA THR A 720 -9.53 16.61 32.04
C THR A 720 -10.39 15.38 31.71
N LEU A 721 -10.31 14.82 30.48
CA LEU A 721 -11.29 13.89 29.93
C LEU A 721 -10.83 12.43 29.77
N LEU A 722 -9.52 12.14 29.80
CA LEU A 722 -8.99 10.77 29.60
C LEU A 722 -8.49 10.16 30.92
N HIS A 723 -8.95 8.95 31.25
CA HIS A 723 -8.46 8.24 32.44
C HIS A 723 -7.10 7.59 32.17
N TRP A 724 -6.26 7.49 33.21
CA TRP A 724 -4.94 6.86 33.15
C TRP A 724 -4.95 5.43 32.57
N LYS A 725 -6.01 4.66 32.84
CA LYS A 725 -6.21 3.30 32.32
C LYS A 725 -6.29 3.24 30.79
N ASP A 726 -6.73 4.32 30.14
CA ASP A 726 -6.91 4.38 28.69
C ASP A 726 -5.57 4.66 27.97
N TYR A 727 -4.57 5.18 28.70
CA TYR A 727 -3.21 5.36 28.20
C TYR A 727 -2.35 4.09 28.32
N VAL A 728 -2.71 3.15 29.20
CA VAL A 728 -1.87 1.97 29.50
C VAL A 728 -2.22 0.81 28.58
N SER A 729 -1.26 0.44 27.74
CA SER A 729 -1.36 -0.79 26.92
C SER A 729 -0.95 -2.02 27.73
N TRP A 730 -1.95 -2.80 28.18
CA TRP A 730 -1.75 -4.04 28.95
C TRP A 730 -0.87 -5.09 28.28
N GLU A 731 -0.90 -5.21 26.95
CA GLU A 731 -0.02 -6.13 26.22
C GLU A 731 1.45 -5.68 26.28
N ARG A 732 1.72 -4.38 26.07
CA ARG A 732 3.07 -3.78 26.23
C ARG A 732 3.61 -3.96 27.66
N LEU A 733 2.74 -3.82 28.66
CA LEU A 733 3.06 -4.05 30.06
C LEU A 733 3.45 -5.51 30.29
N ALA A 734 2.64 -6.48 29.84
CA ALA A 734 2.94 -7.90 29.99
C ALA A 734 4.21 -8.32 29.24
N ASP A 735 4.45 -7.80 28.03
CA ASP A 735 5.72 -8.00 27.33
C ASP A 735 6.91 -7.47 28.16
N SER A 736 6.77 -6.27 28.76
CA SER A 736 7.81 -5.68 29.61
C SER A 736 8.07 -6.52 30.88
N LEU A 737 7.01 -7.06 31.50
CA LEU A 737 7.10 -7.90 32.69
C LEU A 737 7.73 -9.26 32.37
N MET A 738 7.42 -9.83 31.21
CA MET A 738 8.05 -11.07 30.76
C MET A 738 9.57 -10.91 30.62
N PHE A 739 10.03 -9.90 29.87
CA PHE A 739 11.47 -9.67 29.68
C PHE A 739 12.18 -9.21 30.96
N THR A 740 11.55 -8.39 31.81
CA THR A 740 12.17 -8.03 33.09
C THR A 740 12.30 -9.22 34.05
N GLY A 741 11.45 -10.24 33.89
CA GLY A 741 11.56 -11.48 34.64
C GLY A 741 12.80 -12.28 34.24
N PHE A 742 13.05 -12.44 32.94
CA PHE A 742 14.24 -13.13 32.41
C PHE A 742 15.56 -12.40 32.66
N SER A 743 15.54 -11.08 32.89
CA SER A 743 16.78 -10.36 33.21
C SER A 743 17.39 -10.79 34.56
N VAL A 744 16.57 -11.27 35.50
CA VAL A 744 17.06 -11.67 36.84
C VAL A 744 17.97 -12.91 36.78
N PRO A 745 17.53 -14.07 36.22
CA PRO A 745 18.41 -15.23 36.07
C PRO A 745 19.60 -14.97 35.14
N LEU A 746 19.42 -14.15 34.09
CA LEU A 746 20.51 -13.82 33.18
C LEU A 746 21.64 -13.06 33.88
N LEU A 747 21.31 -12.05 34.69
CA LEU A 747 22.31 -11.19 35.31
C LEU A 747 22.86 -11.78 36.61
N ASP A 748 22.00 -12.31 37.48
CA ASP A 748 22.40 -12.78 38.82
C ASP A 748 22.97 -14.21 38.77
N TYR A 749 22.31 -15.14 38.08
CA TYR A 749 22.78 -16.53 38.04
C TYR A 749 23.81 -16.77 36.91
N PHE A 750 23.46 -16.46 35.66
CA PHE A 750 24.32 -16.80 34.52
C PHE A 750 25.57 -15.90 34.43
N THR A 751 25.40 -14.58 34.50
CA THR A 751 26.52 -13.64 34.32
C THR A 751 27.39 -13.56 35.57
N LYS A 752 26.79 -13.34 36.74
CA LYS A 752 27.53 -13.16 37.99
C LYS A 752 28.05 -14.50 38.55
N THR A 753 27.18 -15.46 38.85
CA THR A 753 27.58 -16.70 39.54
C THR A 753 28.29 -17.69 38.61
N LEU A 754 27.74 -17.97 37.41
CA LEU A 754 28.32 -18.99 36.54
C LEU A 754 29.55 -18.47 35.77
N LEU A 755 29.43 -17.35 35.07
CA LEU A 755 30.47 -16.85 34.16
C LEU A 755 31.59 -16.09 34.89
N LEU A 756 31.26 -15.11 35.73
CA LEU A 756 32.28 -14.28 36.38
C LEU A 756 32.91 -14.99 37.59
N GLU A 757 32.11 -15.51 38.51
CA GLU A 757 32.58 -16.17 39.72
C GLU A 757 33.09 -17.59 39.44
N GLY A 758 32.30 -18.42 38.75
CA GLY A 758 32.64 -19.82 38.48
C GLY A 758 33.72 -20.05 37.42
N MET A 759 33.70 -19.33 36.29
CA MET A 759 34.66 -19.55 35.20
C MET A 759 35.88 -18.62 35.21
N LEU A 760 35.72 -17.37 35.66
CA LEU A 760 36.76 -16.33 35.56
C LEU A 760 37.37 -15.93 36.91
N GLY A 761 36.85 -16.41 38.05
CA GLY A 761 37.32 -16.02 39.39
C GLY A 761 37.12 -14.54 39.73
N ILE A 762 36.27 -13.84 38.98
CA ILE A 762 35.98 -12.41 39.15
C ILE A 762 34.79 -12.28 40.09
N THR A 763 35.05 -11.85 41.33
CA THR A 763 34.04 -11.62 42.37
C THR A 763 34.02 -10.15 42.77
N THR A 764 33.05 -9.76 43.59
CA THR A 764 32.99 -8.41 44.17
C THR A 764 34.20 -8.09 45.04
N ALA A 765 34.96 -9.10 45.49
CA ALA A 765 36.17 -8.95 46.28
C ALA A 765 37.45 -8.87 45.43
N SER A 766 37.48 -9.49 44.23
CA SER A 766 38.69 -9.51 43.39
C SER A 766 38.80 -8.33 42.43
N ASN A 767 37.80 -8.08 41.59
CA ASN A 767 37.78 -6.92 40.70
C ASN A 767 36.35 -6.36 40.51
N PRO A 768 35.91 -5.46 41.40
CA PRO A 768 34.54 -4.94 41.38
C PRO A 768 34.24 -4.12 40.11
N VAL A 769 35.23 -3.40 39.57
CA VAL A 769 35.04 -2.55 38.38
C VAL A 769 34.72 -3.39 37.16
N VAL A 770 35.49 -4.47 36.94
CA VAL A 770 35.26 -5.39 35.80
C VAL A 770 33.93 -6.13 35.94
N LEU A 771 33.59 -6.59 37.15
CA LEU A 771 32.31 -7.26 37.41
C LEU A 771 31.12 -6.37 37.06
N TYR A 772 31.08 -5.13 37.56
CA TYR A 772 29.99 -4.20 37.26
C TYR A 772 29.97 -3.75 35.80
N ALA A 773 31.13 -3.59 35.16
CA ALA A 773 31.22 -3.25 33.74
C ALA A 773 30.63 -4.35 32.84
N VAL A 774 31.00 -5.61 33.07
CA VAL A 774 30.49 -6.76 32.30
C VAL A 774 28.97 -6.92 32.51
N ILE A 775 28.49 -6.83 33.74
CA ILE A 775 27.05 -6.89 34.04
C ILE A 775 26.30 -5.74 33.35
N ALA A 776 26.84 -4.52 33.35
CA ALA A 776 26.23 -3.37 32.69
C ALA A 776 26.16 -3.52 31.16
N ILE A 777 27.20 -4.10 30.53
CA ILE A 777 27.24 -4.40 29.10
C ILE A 777 26.21 -5.49 28.75
N VAL A 778 26.20 -6.61 29.48
CA VAL A 778 25.26 -7.71 29.25
C VAL A 778 23.82 -7.22 29.43
N ASN A 779 23.54 -6.43 30.48
CA ASN A 779 22.24 -5.82 30.69
C ASN A 779 21.88 -4.85 29.55
N GLY A 780 22.81 -3.99 29.12
CA GLY A 780 22.60 -3.06 28.00
C GLY A 780 22.29 -3.78 26.68
N LEU A 781 23.03 -4.85 26.36
CA LEU A 781 22.81 -5.70 25.19
C LEU A 781 21.47 -6.44 25.27
N TYR A 782 21.12 -6.99 26.43
CA TYR A 782 19.82 -7.63 26.68
C TYR A 782 18.66 -6.64 26.51
N LEU A 783 18.80 -5.44 27.07
CA LEU A 783 17.80 -4.37 26.99
C LEU A 783 17.60 -3.90 25.55
N SER A 784 18.69 -3.62 24.83
CA SER A 784 18.66 -3.26 23.42
C SER A 784 18.04 -4.38 22.56
N GLY A 785 18.48 -5.63 22.79
CA GLY A 785 18.03 -6.82 22.08
C GLY A 785 16.52 -7.02 22.20
N HIS A 786 15.97 -7.13 23.40
CA HIS A 786 14.52 -7.34 23.56
C HIS A 786 13.68 -6.13 23.11
N ASN A 787 14.21 -4.90 23.17
CA ASN A 787 13.54 -3.72 22.61
C ASN A 787 13.47 -3.75 21.07
N VAL A 788 14.48 -4.32 20.40
CA VAL A 788 14.41 -4.67 18.97
C VAL A 788 13.32 -5.71 18.73
N LEU A 789 13.21 -6.73 19.59
CA LEU A 789 12.16 -7.76 19.48
C LEU A 789 10.76 -7.17 19.66
N ARG A 790 10.61 -6.21 20.58
CA ARG A 790 9.34 -5.48 20.83
C ARG A 790 9.01 -4.47 19.73
N GLY A 791 9.97 -4.11 18.88
CA GLY A 791 9.77 -3.22 17.75
C GLY A 791 9.73 -1.74 18.12
N LEU A 792 10.41 -1.33 19.20
CA LEU A 792 10.53 0.07 19.59
C LEU A 792 11.36 0.87 18.56
N GLN A 793 11.29 2.20 18.64
CA GLN A 793 12.04 3.08 17.75
C GLN A 793 13.55 2.91 17.92
N ARG A 794 14.32 3.09 16.83
CA ARG A 794 15.79 3.03 16.85
C ARG A 794 16.39 3.94 17.92
N ALA A 795 15.86 5.15 18.09
CA ALA A 795 16.31 6.08 19.11
C ALA A 795 16.09 5.56 20.55
N ALA A 796 14.94 4.91 20.81
CA ALA A 796 14.66 4.30 22.11
C ALA A 796 15.52 3.05 22.36
N ILE A 797 15.81 2.26 21.32
CA ILE A 797 16.71 1.09 21.40
C ILE A 797 18.13 1.54 21.76
N VAL A 798 18.67 2.53 21.05
CA VAL A 798 20.00 3.09 21.33
C VAL A 798 20.04 3.75 22.71
N GLY A 799 19.04 4.57 23.05
CA GLY A 799 18.91 5.17 24.37
C GLY A 799 18.81 4.14 25.51
N SER A 800 18.18 2.99 25.26
CA SER A 800 18.12 1.88 26.22
C SER A 800 19.49 1.21 26.43
N GLY A 801 20.37 1.23 25.44
CA GLY A 801 21.76 0.77 25.60
C GLY A 801 22.57 1.70 26.53
N PHE A 802 22.41 3.01 26.39
CA PHE A 802 23.08 4.01 27.26
C PHE A 802 22.46 4.14 28.66
N ARG A 803 21.29 3.54 28.89
CA ARG A 803 20.56 3.57 30.15
C ARG A 803 21.40 3.15 31.34
N SER A 804 22.24 2.13 31.20
CA SER A 804 23.11 1.63 32.29
C SER A 804 24.10 2.68 32.77
N ILE A 805 24.60 3.54 31.88
CA ILE A 805 25.53 4.62 32.20
C ILE A 805 24.78 5.79 32.85
N LEU A 806 23.65 6.18 32.26
CA LEU A 806 22.83 7.29 32.75
C LEU A 806 22.16 7.00 34.10
N SER A 807 21.99 5.73 34.49
CA SER A 807 21.39 5.36 35.76
C SER A 807 22.33 5.47 36.97
N ILE A 808 23.64 5.52 36.76
CA ILE A 808 24.63 5.52 37.87
C ILE A 808 24.48 6.77 38.75
N PRO A 809 24.46 8.02 38.21
CA PRO A 809 24.29 9.21 39.04
C PRO A 809 22.96 9.23 39.79
N ILE A 810 21.89 8.74 39.15
CA ILE A 810 20.56 8.68 39.76
C ILE A 810 20.53 7.66 40.90
N ALA A 811 21.18 6.51 40.74
CA ALA A 811 21.27 5.50 41.79
C ALA A 811 22.01 6.03 43.01
N VAL A 812 23.10 6.79 42.82
CA VAL A 812 23.84 7.44 43.93
C VAL A 812 22.95 8.43 44.68
N VAL A 813 22.22 9.28 43.97
CA VAL A 813 21.30 10.27 44.57
C VAL A 813 20.17 9.57 45.33
N LEU A 814 19.56 8.53 44.75
CA LEU A 814 18.50 7.75 45.40
C LEU A 814 19.02 7.03 46.66
N ASN A 815 20.21 6.44 46.59
CA ASN A 815 20.84 5.75 47.72
C ASN A 815 21.13 6.72 48.87
N ALA A 816 21.68 7.90 48.56
CA ALA A 816 21.91 8.95 49.55
C ALA A 816 20.61 9.44 50.18
N GLY A 817 19.59 9.73 49.37
CA GLY A 817 18.29 10.23 49.86
C GLY A 817 17.54 9.23 50.74
N ILE A 818 17.50 7.94 50.35
CA ILE A 818 16.90 6.88 51.17
C ILE A 818 17.69 6.74 52.48
N GLY A 819 19.02 6.81 52.41
CA GLY A 819 19.88 6.80 53.59
C GLY A 819 19.54 7.92 54.57
N THR A 820 19.43 9.16 54.09
CA THR A 820 19.05 10.30 54.94
C THR A 820 17.68 10.11 55.58
N ILE A 821 16.68 9.61 54.84
CA ILE A 821 15.33 9.36 55.36
C ILE A 821 15.35 8.29 56.46
N LEU A 822 16.08 7.19 56.26
CA LEU A 822 16.17 6.10 57.25
C LEU A 822 16.92 6.55 58.51
N THR A 823 17.95 7.38 58.36
CA THR A 823 18.67 8.00 59.50
C THR A 823 17.75 8.96 60.26
N LEU A 824 16.96 9.78 59.57
CA LEU A 824 15.98 10.68 60.17
C LEU A 824 14.82 9.93 60.86
N ALA A 825 14.47 8.74 60.37
CA ALA A 825 13.48 7.86 60.99
C ALA A 825 14.00 7.07 62.20
N GLY A 826 15.26 7.28 62.61
CA GLY A 826 15.85 6.67 63.80
C GLY A 826 16.27 5.20 63.65
N ILE A 827 16.40 4.68 62.42
CA ILE A 827 16.76 3.28 62.17
C ILE A 827 18.29 3.12 62.27
N SER A 828 18.76 2.20 63.12
CA SER A 828 20.19 1.86 63.24
C SER A 828 20.63 0.86 62.17
N GLY A 829 21.88 0.97 61.68
CA GLY A 829 22.41 0.07 60.66
C GLY A 829 22.00 0.37 59.21
N VAL A 830 21.68 1.65 58.90
CA VAL A 830 21.23 2.11 57.58
C VAL A 830 22.13 1.64 56.43
N ASN A 831 23.46 1.63 56.61
CA ASN A 831 24.40 1.20 55.56
C ASN A 831 24.24 -0.29 55.19
N ASN A 832 23.98 -1.17 56.15
CA ASN A 832 23.75 -2.60 55.89
C ASN A 832 22.42 -2.80 55.15
N ILE A 833 21.39 -2.04 55.50
CA ILE A 833 20.10 -2.05 54.81
C ILE A 833 20.27 -1.53 53.37
N LEU A 834 20.93 -0.38 53.18
CA LEU A 834 21.19 0.18 51.84
C LEU A 834 22.00 -0.77 50.96
N GLN A 835 22.97 -1.49 51.53
CA GLN A 835 23.75 -2.49 50.80
C GLN A 835 22.88 -3.67 50.33
N GLN A 836 21.97 -4.16 51.18
CA GLN A 836 21.00 -5.21 50.79
C GLN A 836 19.99 -4.70 49.76
N TRP A 837 19.63 -3.41 49.79
CA TRP A 837 18.71 -2.77 48.85
C TRP A 837 19.39 -2.23 47.57
N ALA A 838 20.71 -2.31 47.45
CA ALA A 838 21.48 -1.70 46.36
C ALA A 838 20.99 -2.17 44.97
N ALA A 839 20.65 -3.45 44.83
CA ALA A 839 20.09 -4.00 43.59
C ALA A 839 18.71 -3.39 43.23
N VAL A 840 17.85 -3.17 44.23
CA VAL A 840 16.52 -2.58 44.06
C VAL A 840 16.64 -1.10 43.72
N ILE A 841 17.54 -0.36 44.38
CA ILE A 841 17.81 1.06 44.12
C ILE A 841 18.39 1.26 42.71
N SER A 842 19.35 0.40 42.31
CA SER A 842 19.92 0.41 40.96
C SER A 842 18.86 0.11 39.89
N LYS A 843 17.97 -0.87 40.14
CA LYS A 843 16.84 -1.18 39.26
C LYS A 843 15.87 0.00 39.14
N LEU A 844 15.50 0.63 40.25
CA LEU A 844 14.61 1.79 40.29
C LEU A 844 15.21 2.99 39.53
N ALA A 845 16.49 3.30 39.76
CA ALA A 845 17.21 4.36 39.04
C ALA A 845 17.21 4.10 37.54
N SER A 846 17.53 2.88 37.14
CA SER A 846 17.57 2.44 35.75
C SER A 846 16.19 2.54 35.09
N ASP A 847 15.13 2.07 35.73
CA ASP A 847 13.77 2.15 35.17
C ASP A 847 13.26 3.59 35.12
N SER A 848 13.70 4.47 36.02
CA SER A 848 13.38 5.91 35.96
C SER A 848 13.97 6.56 34.71
N VAL A 849 15.24 6.30 34.38
CA VAL A 849 15.86 6.74 33.11
C VAL A 849 15.07 6.21 31.92
N ALA A 850 14.66 4.95 31.98
CA ALA A 850 13.94 4.30 30.91
C ALA A 850 12.52 4.86 30.71
N ALA A 851 11.84 5.24 31.78
CA ALA A 851 10.55 5.92 31.72
C ALA A 851 10.70 7.27 31.01
N VAL A 852 11.80 8.00 31.25
CA VAL A 852 12.10 9.27 30.56
C VAL A 852 12.42 9.04 29.09
N ILE A 853 13.34 8.14 28.76
CA ILE A 853 13.74 7.87 27.36
C ILE A 853 12.56 7.40 26.52
N GLU A 854 11.80 6.40 27.01
CA GLU A 854 10.65 5.89 26.27
C GLU A 854 9.46 6.86 26.29
N GLY A 855 9.23 7.58 27.40
CA GLY A 855 8.20 8.62 27.47
C GLY A 855 8.46 9.79 26.52
N LEU A 856 9.73 10.16 26.29
CA LEU A 856 10.12 11.12 25.26
C LEU A 856 9.86 10.56 23.85
N ALA A 857 10.15 9.29 23.59
CA ALA A 857 9.85 8.65 22.31
C ALA A 857 8.35 8.62 22.02
N ASP A 858 7.53 8.16 22.98
CA ASP A 858 6.06 8.15 22.88
C ASP A 858 5.52 9.60 22.71
N ARG A 859 6.12 10.60 23.37
CA ARG A 859 5.80 12.03 23.16
C ARG A 859 6.07 12.48 21.73
N PHE A 860 7.23 12.12 21.16
CA PHE A 860 7.54 12.48 19.77
C PHE A 860 6.56 11.84 18.79
N ASP A 861 6.09 10.63 19.06
CA ASP A 861 5.09 9.96 18.22
C ASP A 861 3.73 10.64 18.28
N ASN A 862 3.28 11.02 19.48
CA ASN A 862 2.07 11.82 19.63
C ASN A 862 2.18 13.17 18.89
N LEU A 863 3.31 13.87 19.01
CA LEU A 863 3.54 15.13 18.28
C LEU A 863 3.52 14.92 16.75
N ARG A 864 4.15 13.86 16.24
CA ARG A 864 4.14 13.55 14.81
C ARG A 864 2.74 13.20 14.32
N MET A 865 1.96 12.45 15.09
CA MET A 865 0.59 12.09 14.77
C MET A 865 -0.29 13.35 14.70
N ARG A 866 -0.25 14.20 15.73
CA ARG A 866 -1.01 15.45 15.75
C ARG A 866 -0.60 16.41 14.64
N ALA A 867 0.70 16.48 14.32
CA ALA A 867 1.19 17.29 13.20
C ALA A 867 0.62 16.85 11.86
N ARG A 868 0.29 15.56 11.70
CA ARG A 868 -0.41 15.02 10.51
C ARG A 868 -1.90 15.30 10.56
N ASP A 869 -2.54 15.10 11.71
CA ASP A 869 -3.99 15.36 11.85
C ASP A 869 -4.33 16.81 11.49
N TYR A 870 -3.57 17.79 12.02
CA TYR A 870 -3.74 19.19 11.65
C TYR A 870 -3.33 19.49 10.20
N ALA A 871 -2.31 18.79 9.65
CA ALA A 871 -1.93 18.96 8.25
C ALA A 871 -2.96 18.40 7.28
N ALA A 872 -3.78 17.43 7.70
CA ALA A 872 -4.92 16.95 6.93
C ALA A 872 -6.12 17.90 7.08
N LYS A 873 -6.34 18.45 8.28
CA LYS A 873 -7.57 19.18 8.60
C LYS A 873 -7.56 20.67 8.25
N LEU A 874 -6.44 21.37 8.45
CA LEU A 874 -6.35 22.80 8.16
C LEU A 874 -6.58 23.13 6.68
N PRO A 875 -6.02 22.39 5.70
CA PRO A 875 -6.33 22.63 4.28
C PRO A 875 -7.82 22.52 3.97
N GLN A 876 -8.56 21.56 4.58
CA GLN A 876 -10.01 21.45 4.37
C GLN A 876 -10.77 22.70 4.82
N VAL A 877 -10.30 23.36 5.89
CA VAL A 877 -10.90 24.63 6.36
C VAL A 877 -10.64 25.74 5.35
N PHE A 878 -9.40 25.88 4.88
CA PHE A 878 -9.03 26.92 3.92
C PHE A 878 -9.67 26.69 2.55
N ASP A 879 -9.75 25.44 2.08
CA ASP A 879 -10.42 25.09 0.82
C ASP A 879 -11.93 25.37 0.90
N ALA A 880 -12.58 25.04 2.03
CA ALA A 880 -14.00 25.35 2.22
C ALA A 880 -14.25 26.86 2.24
N TYR A 881 -13.36 27.62 2.88
CA TYR A 881 -13.41 29.08 2.88
C TYR A 881 -13.19 29.66 1.48
N ALA A 882 -12.17 29.19 0.75
CA ALA A 882 -11.87 29.63 -0.61
C ALA A 882 -13.03 29.35 -1.57
N ARG A 883 -13.72 28.21 -1.42
CA ARG A 883 -14.94 27.93 -2.20
C ARG A 883 -16.10 28.86 -1.86
N LEU A 884 -16.24 29.26 -0.60
CA LEU A 884 -17.25 30.26 -0.22
C LEU A 884 -16.93 31.64 -0.82
N GLU A 885 -15.66 32.07 -0.78
CA GLU A 885 -15.20 33.30 -1.45
C GLU A 885 -15.47 33.27 -2.97
N LEU A 886 -15.22 32.13 -3.63
CA LEU A 886 -15.53 31.98 -5.06
C LEU A 886 -17.03 32.02 -5.37
N LEU A 887 -17.89 31.62 -4.44
CA LEU A 887 -19.34 31.68 -4.60
C LEU A 887 -19.90 33.09 -4.33
N PHE A 888 -19.24 33.87 -3.49
CA PHE A 888 -19.65 35.23 -3.09
C PHE A 888 -18.51 36.24 -3.30
N PRO A 889 -18.07 36.47 -4.55
CA PRO A 889 -16.88 37.29 -4.83
C PRO A 889 -17.04 38.78 -4.45
N GLU A 890 -18.28 39.26 -4.31
CA GLU A 890 -18.59 40.65 -3.98
C GLU A 890 -18.89 40.87 -2.49
N GLU A 891 -19.04 39.80 -1.69
CA GLU A 891 -19.40 39.89 -0.28
C GLU A 891 -18.20 39.55 0.63
N ASP A 892 -18.09 40.22 1.78
CA ASP A 892 -17.09 39.86 2.78
C ASP A 892 -17.55 38.61 3.55
N VAL A 893 -17.03 37.44 3.15
CA VAL A 893 -17.34 36.14 3.73
C VAL A 893 -17.02 36.07 5.23
N LEU A 894 -16.02 36.80 5.73
CA LEU A 894 -15.72 36.85 7.17
C LEU A 894 -16.84 37.53 7.95
N SER A 895 -17.34 38.65 7.43
CA SER A 895 -18.46 39.38 8.04
C SER A 895 -19.77 38.56 8.00
N MET A 896 -20.01 37.84 6.91
CA MET A 896 -21.14 36.92 6.74
C MET A 896 -21.14 35.80 7.77
N GLN A 897 -19.96 35.25 8.08
CA GLN A 897 -19.80 34.20 9.10
C GLN A 897 -19.98 34.74 10.53
N ALA A 898 -19.68 36.02 10.77
CA ALA A 898 -19.81 36.67 12.07
C ALA A 898 -21.25 37.10 12.40
N ALA A 899 -22.10 37.38 11.40
CA ALA A 899 -23.49 37.87 11.58
C ALA A 899 -24.54 36.93 10.93
N PRO A 900 -25.08 35.94 11.67
CA PRO A 900 -25.87 34.83 11.09
C PRO A 900 -27.29 35.18 10.62
N ALA A 901 -27.86 36.33 11.03
CA ALA A 901 -29.28 36.61 10.84
C ALA A 901 -29.64 37.14 9.42
N ALA A 902 -28.65 37.67 8.68
CA ALA A 902 -28.88 38.26 7.36
C ALA A 902 -28.60 37.28 6.19
N THR A 903 -27.77 36.27 6.41
CA THR A 903 -27.20 35.39 5.36
C THR A 903 -28.12 34.26 4.88
N VAL A 904 -29.15 33.91 5.66
CA VAL A 904 -29.87 32.63 5.50
C VAL A 904 -30.97 32.63 4.43
N ARG A 905 -31.46 33.80 4.00
CA ARG A 905 -32.64 33.84 3.11
C ARG A 905 -32.33 33.73 1.61
N THR A 906 -31.07 33.87 1.19
CA THR A 906 -30.71 33.92 -0.25
C THR A 906 -29.60 32.92 -0.65
N ALA A 907 -29.09 32.11 0.28
CA ALA A 907 -27.94 31.25 0.01
C ALA A 907 -28.29 29.98 -0.79
N CYS A 908 -27.59 29.77 -1.92
CA CYS A 908 -27.65 28.57 -2.75
C CYS A 908 -27.39 27.27 -1.95
N ARG A 909 -27.93 26.14 -2.42
CA ARG A 909 -27.75 24.80 -1.81
C ARG A 909 -26.28 24.45 -1.54
N GLU A 910 -25.38 24.94 -2.39
CA GLU A 910 -23.93 24.72 -2.28
C GLU A 910 -23.32 25.42 -1.06
N ALA A 911 -23.70 26.67 -0.79
CA ALA A 911 -23.25 27.41 0.39
C ALA A 911 -23.66 26.70 1.69
N LYS A 912 -24.91 26.19 1.76
CA LYS A 912 -25.38 25.39 2.91
C LYS A 912 -24.58 24.10 3.12
N ASN A 913 -24.06 23.49 2.05
CA ASN A 913 -23.19 22.33 2.16
C ASN A 913 -21.80 22.71 2.67
N LEU A 914 -21.23 23.83 2.23
CA LEU A 914 -19.95 24.34 2.71
C LEU A 914 -20.01 24.73 4.20
N GLU A 915 -21.11 25.34 4.65
CA GLU A 915 -21.32 25.62 6.08
C GLU A 915 -21.32 24.33 6.92
N LYS A 916 -22.00 23.27 6.44
CA LYS A 916 -21.96 21.95 7.10
C LYS A 916 -20.54 21.40 7.18
N ILE A 917 -19.75 21.53 6.10
CA ILE A 917 -18.34 21.11 6.07
C ILE A 917 -17.53 21.90 7.10
N MET A 918 -17.74 23.22 7.22
CA MET A 918 -17.07 24.06 8.21
C MET A 918 -17.43 23.66 9.65
N ILE A 919 -18.72 23.37 9.93
CA ILE A 919 -19.16 22.85 11.24
C ILE A 919 -18.43 21.55 11.57
N ILE A 920 -18.38 20.60 10.63
CA ILE A 920 -17.67 19.32 10.83
C ILE A 920 -16.20 19.57 11.12
N ASN A 921 -15.55 20.46 10.37
CA ASN A 921 -14.16 20.82 10.60
C ASN A 921 -13.94 21.40 12.00
N ALA A 922 -14.81 22.31 12.45
CA ALA A 922 -14.72 22.93 13.77
C ALA A 922 -14.95 21.92 14.91
N LEU A 923 -15.88 20.97 14.74
CA LEU A 923 -16.10 19.89 15.70
C LEU A 923 -14.88 18.99 15.86
N ASP A 924 -14.21 18.65 14.75
CA ASP A 924 -12.98 17.86 14.77
C ASP A 924 -11.81 18.63 15.41
N LEU A 925 -11.65 19.92 15.10
CA LEU A 925 -10.61 20.77 15.70
C LEU A 925 -10.82 20.95 17.21
N MET A 926 -12.07 21.12 17.65
CA MET A 926 -12.44 21.13 19.06
C MET A 926 -12.10 19.80 19.74
N TYR A 927 -12.42 18.68 19.09
CA TYR A 927 -12.08 17.35 19.61
C TYR A 927 -10.56 17.15 19.71
N PHE A 928 -9.79 17.56 18.70
CA PHE A 928 -8.32 17.52 18.76
C PHE A 928 -7.81 18.31 19.96
N TRP A 929 -8.26 19.55 20.13
CA TRP A 929 -7.80 20.44 21.19
C TRP A 929 -8.07 19.89 22.61
N MET A 930 -9.25 19.32 22.82
CA MET A 930 -9.72 18.90 24.14
C MET A 930 -9.34 17.46 24.50
N TYR A 931 -9.34 16.56 23.52
CA TYR A 931 -9.24 15.12 23.76
C TYR A 931 -7.89 14.53 23.35
N GLN A 932 -7.27 15.04 22.28
CA GLN A 932 -6.08 14.41 21.70
C GLN A 932 -4.77 14.85 22.36
N PRO A 933 -3.85 13.91 22.65
CA PRO A 933 -2.62 14.20 23.39
C PRO A 933 -1.71 15.13 22.57
N ARG A 934 -1.19 16.17 23.21
CA ARG A 934 -0.27 17.17 22.63
C ARG A 934 -0.82 17.98 21.44
N ALA A 935 -2.13 17.93 21.18
CA ALA A 935 -2.73 18.66 20.07
C ALA A 935 -2.59 20.19 20.23
N GLN A 936 -2.71 20.71 21.45
CA GLN A 936 -2.58 22.15 21.74
C GLN A 936 -1.21 22.70 21.32
N ASN A 937 -0.13 21.99 21.68
CA ASN A 937 1.24 22.39 21.35
C ASN A 937 1.47 22.47 19.83
N ILE A 938 0.92 21.51 19.08
CA ILE A 938 1.04 21.50 17.63
C ILE A 938 0.21 22.60 16.99
N LEU A 939 -1.01 22.84 17.48
CA LEU A 939 -1.82 23.95 16.97
C LEU A 939 -1.08 25.28 17.17
N GLN A 940 -0.51 25.54 18.35
CA GLN A 940 0.30 26.74 18.61
C GLN A 940 1.49 26.87 17.63
N ASP A 941 2.23 25.79 17.37
CA ASP A 941 3.33 25.80 16.39
C ASP A 941 2.84 26.08 14.96
N ARG A 942 1.66 25.57 14.59
CA ARG A 942 1.04 25.83 13.27
C ARG A 942 0.55 27.27 13.16
N LEU A 943 -0.11 27.80 14.17
CA LEU A 943 -0.59 29.18 14.19
C LEU A 943 0.56 30.17 13.96
N ARG A 944 1.71 29.95 14.60
CA ARG A 944 2.91 30.79 14.39
C ARG A 944 3.40 30.83 12.93
N LYS A 945 3.07 29.82 12.12
CA LYS A 945 3.45 29.71 10.71
C LYS A 945 2.39 30.24 9.75
N LEU A 946 1.15 30.39 10.20
CA LEU A 946 0.07 30.97 9.42
C LEU A 946 0.21 32.49 9.34
N SER A 947 -0.17 33.05 8.18
CA SER A 947 -0.34 34.48 7.96
C SER A 947 -1.45 35.05 8.86
N VAL A 948 -1.48 36.39 8.98
CA VAL A 948 -2.48 37.08 9.80
C VAL A 948 -3.90 36.78 9.29
N GLU A 949 -4.10 36.74 7.98
CA GLU A 949 -5.39 36.43 7.36
C GLU A 949 -5.80 34.96 7.58
N GLU A 950 -4.89 34.00 7.37
CA GLU A 950 -5.19 32.58 7.66
C GLU A 950 -5.56 32.35 9.13
N ARG A 951 -4.94 33.08 10.07
CA ARG A 951 -5.32 33.02 11.50
C ARG A 951 -6.72 33.55 11.74
N LYS A 952 -7.10 34.66 11.10
CA LYS A 952 -8.47 35.21 11.19
C LYS A 952 -9.47 34.21 10.62
N ILE A 953 -9.24 33.67 9.42
CA ILE A 953 -10.10 32.65 8.79
C ILE A 953 -10.28 31.44 9.71
N LEU A 954 -9.18 30.93 10.27
CA LEU A 954 -9.24 29.79 11.18
C LEU A 954 -10.02 30.11 12.45
N LEU A 955 -9.86 31.30 13.04
CA LEU A 955 -10.63 31.70 14.21
C LEU A 955 -12.13 31.84 13.91
N HIS A 956 -12.49 32.53 12.82
CA HIS A 956 -13.89 32.76 12.44
C HIS A 956 -14.61 31.46 12.10
N SER A 957 -13.93 30.54 11.39
CA SER A 957 -14.48 29.21 11.14
C SER A 957 -14.83 28.43 12.42
N GLN A 958 -14.17 28.69 13.55
CA GLN A 958 -14.54 28.07 14.82
C GLN A 958 -15.84 28.62 15.41
N PHE A 959 -16.23 29.87 15.09
CA PHE A 959 -17.50 30.45 15.60
C PHE A 959 -18.74 29.76 15.05
N MET A 960 -18.61 28.94 14.01
CA MET A 960 -19.65 28.00 13.58
C MET A 960 -20.15 27.11 14.73
N LEU A 961 -19.31 26.84 15.75
CA LEU A 961 -19.69 26.09 16.94
C LEU A 961 -20.74 26.79 17.83
N LEU A 962 -21.04 28.08 17.61
CA LEU A 962 -22.13 28.78 18.30
C LEU A 962 -23.51 28.44 17.73
N ARG A 963 -23.60 27.85 16.53
CA ARG A 963 -24.86 27.46 15.87
C ARG A 963 -25.43 26.17 16.48
N ARG A 964 -25.90 26.26 17.72
CA ARG A 964 -26.37 25.10 18.52
C ARG A 964 -27.49 24.33 17.83
N GLN A 965 -28.50 25.02 17.29
CA GLN A 965 -29.66 24.37 16.67
C GLN A 965 -29.25 23.55 15.43
N ASP A 966 -28.41 24.12 14.56
CA ASP A 966 -27.90 23.44 13.36
C ASP A 966 -27.07 22.20 13.73
N ILE A 967 -26.19 22.32 14.72
CA ILE A 967 -25.33 21.23 15.17
C ILE A 967 -26.15 20.10 15.80
N GLU A 968 -27.11 20.44 16.68
CA GLU A 968 -28.02 19.45 17.27
C GLU A 968 -28.83 18.72 16.20
N GLN A 969 -29.35 19.46 15.20
CA GLN A 969 -30.07 18.87 14.09
C GLN A 969 -29.17 17.96 13.25
N MET A 970 -27.93 18.37 12.93
CA MET A 970 -26.97 17.55 12.20
C MET A 970 -26.67 16.22 12.92
N PHE A 971 -26.53 16.24 14.25
CA PHE A 971 -26.37 15.00 15.02
C PHE A 971 -27.61 14.10 14.94
N ARG A 972 -28.82 14.67 15.07
CA ARG A 972 -30.09 13.94 14.95
C ARG A 972 -30.31 13.37 13.55
N ASP A 973 -29.90 14.10 12.51
CA ASP A 973 -29.90 13.67 11.10
C ASP A 973 -28.84 12.57 10.84
N GLY A 974 -28.03 12.24 11.83
CA GLY A 974 -27.13 11.09 11.84
C GLY A 974 -25.71 11.40 11.39
N LEU A 975 -25.19 12.61 11.58
CA LEU A 975 -23.82 13.02 11.20
C LEU A 975 -22.74 11.98 11.56
N ILE A 976 -22.85 11.35 12.73
CA ILE A 976 -21.92 10.32 13.24
C ILE A 976 -22.63 8.99 13.55
N GLY A 977 -23.76 8.73 12.91
CA GLY A 977 -24.57 7.53 13.11
C GLY A 977 -25.34 7.50 14.44
N ARG A 978 -25.84 6.31 14.84
CA ARG A 978 -26.77 6.13 15.98
C ARG A 978 -26.18 6.45 17.36
N ASN A 979 -24.87 6.26 17.55
CA ASN A 979 -24.21 6.46 18.85
C ASN A 979 -23.75 7.92 19.05
N TYR A 980 -24.56 8.90 18.65
CA TYR A 980 -24.16 10.30 18.64
C TYR A 980 -24.23 10.99 20.01
N GLU A 981 -24.96 10.41 20.98
CA GLU A 981 -25.24 11.01 22.28
C GLU A 981 -23.98 11.49 23.03
N ARG A 982 -22.91 10.68 23.03
CA ARG A 982 -21.64 11.01 23.68
C ARG A 982 -20.95 12.22 23.05
N ALA A 983 -20.94 12.28 21.73
CA ALA A 983 -20.34 13.40 21.00
C ALA A 983 -21.18 14.68 21.15
N LEU A 984 -22.51 14.54 21.16
CA LEU A 984 -23.41 15.66 21.39
C LEU A 984 -23.24 16.24 22.79
N ALA A 985 -23.18 15.39 23.82
CA ALA A 985 -22.89 15.81 25.20
C ALA A 985 -21.53 16.52 25.29
N PHE A 986 -20.49 15.94 24.67
CA PHE A 986 -19.17 16.55 24.60
C PHE A 986 -19.19 17.96 23.96
N TYR A 987 -19.90 18.14 22.85
CA TYR A 987 -20.08 19.45 22.22
C TYR A 987 -20.78 20.44 23.16
N LYS A 988 -21.93 20.04 23.74
CA LYS A 988 -22.73 20.89 24.64
C LYS A 988 -21.91 21.39 25.83
N ASP A 989 -21.11 20.52 26.43
CA ASP A 989 -20.33 20.83 27.63
C ASP A 989 -19.10 21.70 27.35
N ARG A 990 -18.44 21.54 26.19
CA ARG A 990 -17.05 22.02 25.99
C ARG A 990 -16.86 23.10 24.91
N HIS A 991 -17.85 23.35 24.05
CA HIS A 991 -17.68 24.31 22.94
C HIS A 991 -17.33 25.74 23.41
N LEU A 992 -17.96 26.24 24.48
CA LEU A 992 -17.67 27.60 24.99
C LEU A 992 -16.26 27.70 25.58
N GLU A 993 -15.83 26.68 26.33
CA GLU A 993 -14.48 26.60 26.89
C GLU A 993 -13.44 26.63 25.77
N TYR A 994 -13.64 25.84 24.72
CA TYR A 994 -12.79 25.80 23.53
C TYR A 994 -12.67 27.16 22.83
N LEU A 995 -13.81 27.80 22.55
CA LEU A 995 -13.82 29.10 21.86
C LEU A 995 -13.12 30.18 22.68
N SER A 996 -13.27 30.16 24.01
CA SER A 996 -12.57 31.11 24.89
C SER A 996 -11.04 30.92 24.85
N ALA A 997 -10.57 29.67 24.79
CA ALA A 997 -9.15 29.36 24.69
C ALA A 997 -8.57 29.76 23.33
N MET A 998 -9.31 29.53 22.24
CA MET A 998 -8.92 29.95 20.89
C MET A 998 -8.80 31.47 20.78
N LYS A 999 -9.77 32.24 21.31
CA LYS A 999 -9.71 33.71 21.34
C LYS A 999 -8.46 34.22 22.08
N LYS A 1000 -8.18 33.68 23.28
CA LYS A 1000 -7.00 34.06 24.06
C LYS A 1000 -5.70 33.78 23.32
N MET A 1001 -5.61 32.61 22.68
CA MET A 1001 -4.42 32.19 21.95
C MET A 1001 -4.17 32.98 20.65
N MET A 1002 -5.22 33.50 20.01
CA MET A 1002 -5.09 34.33 18.81
C MET A 1002 -4.81 35.81 19.13
N ALA A 1003 -5.11 36.24 20.35
CA ALA A 1003 -4.76 37.58 20.85
C ALA A 1003 -3.31 37.69 21.35
N SER A 1004 -2.65 36.56 21.61
CA SER A 1004 -1.23 36.44 21.98
C SER A 1004 -0.34 36.15 20.79
#